data_AF-A0A6M1L3E0-F1
#
_entry.id   AF-A0A6M1L3E0-F1
#
_cell.length_a   1.000
_cell.length_b   1.000
_cell.length_c   1.000
_cell.angle_alpha   90.00
_cell.angle_beta   90.00
_cell.angle_gamma   90.00
#
_symmetry.space_group_name_H-M   'P 1'
#
loop_
_entity.id
_entity.type
_entity.pdbx_description
1 polymer ?
#
loop_
_entity_poly.entity_id
_entity_poly.type
_entity_poly.pdbx_seq_one_letter_code
_entity_poly.pdbx_strand_id
1 'polypeptide(L)'
;MNARNPAEAVRNVVEAAAEKVTDAGTPQVPGAPGSAPPPRDEPTTPHEPLPPKPEQGAPQTRTPTGAETGAPATANGQQGAFLTTAQGARLRDTDHSLKAGPRGPVLLQDHHLREKITHFDHERIPERVVHARGAGAHGEFTAYGTAEAVTRAGFLAKGRTTEVFVRFSTVLGSRGSADTVRDTRGFATKFYTDEGTFDLVGNNMPVFFIQDAIKFPDIIHAGKPHPDREIPQAQSAHDTFWDFVSLHTEAQHHAMWNMSDRGIPRSYRTMEGFGVHTFRLVNAAGETVLAKFHWKPKLGVHSLTWEEAQLLGGIDPDFHRRDLYDAIEAGAFPEWELGLQVFPDTPEETFAGIDLLDPTKIVPEELAPVQPVGKLTLNRTPTNFFAETEQVAFHVGHLPPGIDVTNDPLLQGRLFSYVDTQLTRLGGPNFAQIPINRPHAPVNDMLRDGFHQQAVHAGVAPYRPNSLDGGNPFPAGDDDHPFVDVPVQVAQAPKVRANPASFDDHFSQVRLFWLSMSPVEREHIIRAYTFELGKCYHQAIKERQLQCLANIDPVLCAQVATGLGLPAPEPTVPLADVEPSPALSQVGRQWPADGRMVGIVVDPEADLDSVRAAREAVFAADMVPLLIAPHGGTIGDLPAQRSFATGRSVELDALLLASAPAPAPDAMPARDAKAGAAGSATVDPRVLLMVEECWRHAKAIGAWGTGVTVLDQAGVAGTPGVVTADSASEVLTAVQQLMADHRVWHRFPTSVA
;
A
#
# COMPACT_ATOMS: atom_id res chain seq x y z
N MET A 1 -2.03 32.56 -18.97
CA MET A 1 -1.70 31.32 -19.72
C MET A 1 -2.59 31.31 -20.96
N ASN A 2 -2.00 31.19 -22.15
CA ASN A 2 -2.77 31.20 -23.40
C ASN A 2 -3.66 29.94 -23.48
N ALA A 3 -4.95 30.14 -23.70
CA ALA A 3 -5.91 29.08 -24.00
C ALA A 3 -5.45 28.37 -25.29
N ARG A 4 -4.92 27.15 -25.15
CA ARG A 4 -4.63 26.29 -26.30
C ARG A 4 -5.96 25.91 -26.96
N ASN A 5 -5.99 25.98 -28.29
CA ASN A 5 -7.13 25.61 -29.11
C ASN A 5 -7.50 24.13 -28.85
N PRO A 6 -8.74 23.80 -28.42
CA PRO A 6 -9.15 22.44 -28.12
C PRO A 6 -8.90 21.46 -29.27
N ALA A 7 -9.06 21.90 -30.52
CA ALA A 7 -8.85 21.06 -31.70
C ALA A 7 -7.37 20.66 -31.91
N GLU A 8 -6.44 21.52 -31.48
CA GLU A 8 -5.00 21.29 -31.63
C GLU A 8 -4.48 20.35 -30.52
N ALA A 9 -5.07 20.41 -29.33
CA ALA A 9 -4.83 19.45 -28.26
C ALA A 9 -5.33 18.04 -28.65
N VAL A 10 -6.53 17.93 -29.22
CA VAL A 10 -7.12 16.66 -29.70
C VAL A 10 -6.22 16.00 -30.75
N ARG A 11 -5.74 16.77 -31.73
CA ARG A 11 -4.87 16.24 -32.79
C ARG A 11 -3.53 15.73 -32.24
N ASN A 12 -2.90 16.49 -31.34
CA ASN A 12 -1.61 16.09 -30.76
C ASN A 12 -1.72 14.85 -29.86
N VAL A 13 -2.85 14.67 -29.16
CA VAL A 13 -3.11 13.45 -28.38
C VAL A 13 -3.29 12.24 -29.29
N VAL A 14 -4.01 12.39 -30.41
CA VAL A 14 -4.23 11.29 -31.37
C VAL A 14 -2.95 10.93 -32.12
N GLU A 15 -2.13 11.90 -32.53
CA GLU A 15 -0.84 11.65 -33.22
C GLU A 15 0.18 11.00 -32.26
N ALA A 16 0.30 11.47 -31.01
CA ALA A 16 1.16 10.84 -30.00
C ALA A 16 0.67 9.44 -29.59
N ALA A 17 -0.65 9.22 -29.55
CA ALA A 17 -1.26 7.92 -29.31
C ALA A 17 -0.90 6.91 -30.40
N ALA A 18 -0.94 7.33 -31.67
CA ALA A 18 -0.60 6.46 -32.81
C ALA A 18 0.88 6.04 -32.81
N GLU A 19 1.80 6.93 -32.44
CA GLU A 19 3.24 6.60 -32.30
C GLU A 19 3.52 5.64 -31.12
N LYS A 20 2.89 5.84 -29.95
CA LYS A 20 3.05 4.92 -28.81
C LYS A 20 2.49 3.50 -29.07
N VAL A 21 1.36 3.41 -29.76
CA VAL A 21 0.69 2.12 -30.06
C VAL A 21 1.44 1.32 -31.12
N THR A 22 2.18 1.98 -32.02
CA THR A 22 2.97 1.30 -33.06
C THR A 22 4.27 0.68 -32.52
N ASP A 23 4.88 1.25 -31.47
CA ASP A 23 6.10 0.72 -30.84
C ASP A 23 5.84 -0.41 -29.81
N ALA A 24 4.66 -0.48 -29.19
CA ALA A 24 4.38 -1.40 -28.08
C ALA A 24 3.70 -2.74 -28.47
N GLY A 25 3.28 -2.90 -29.73
CA GLY A 25 2.33 -3.97 -30.10
C GLY A 25 0.95 -3.74 -29.45
N THR A 26 -0.02 -4.62 -29.69
CA THR A 26 -1.35 -4.50 -29.05
C THR A 26 -1.21 -4.63 -27.53
N PRO A 27 -1.49 -3.58 -26.73
CA PRO A 27 -1.25 -3.63 -25.29
C PRO A 27 -2.11 -4.73 -24.65
N GLN A 28 -1.48 -5.64 -23.92
CA GLN A 28 -2.19 -6.69 -23.18
C GLN A 28 -2.66 -6.14 -21.84
N VAL A 29 -3.89 -6.51 -21.46
CA VAL A 29 -4.41 -6.19 -20.13
C VAL A 29 -3.63 -7.01 -19.10
N PRO A 30 -3.10 -6.39 -18.03
CA PRO A 30 -2.37 -7.09 -16.97
C PRO A 30 -3.12 -8.24 -16.31
N GLY A 31 -2.39 -9.08 -15.57
CA GLY A 31 -2.94 -10.17 -14.77
C GLY A 31 -2.77 -11.56 -15.39
N ALA A 32 -1.95 -11.71 -16.44
CA ALA A 32 -1.63 -13.03 -16.98
C ALA A 32 -0.84 -13.86 -15.93
N PRO A 33 -1.24 -15.12 -15.67
CA PRO A 33 -0.64 -15.92 -14.59
C PRO A 33 0.76 -16.48 -14.90
N GLY A 34 1.17 -16.49 -16.17
CA GLY A 34 2.46 -17.05 -16.60
C GLY A 34 3.03 -16.30 -17.80
N SER A 35 4.29 -16.60 -18.15
CA SER A 35 5.03 -15.96 -19.25
C SER A 35 4.62 -16.43 -20.64
N ALA A 36 3.82 -17.49 -20.74
CA ALA A 36 3.25 -17.98 -21.98
C ALA A 36 1.83 -18.53 -21.76
N PRO A 37 0.93 -18.45 -22.77
CA PRO A 37 -0.37 -19.10 -22.70
C PRO A 37 -0.25 -20.61 -22.55
N PRO A 38 -1.11 -21.26 -21.74
CA PRO A 38 -1.10 -22.71 -21.62
C PRO A 38 -1.65 -23.37 -22.90
N PRO A 39 -1.09 -24.52 -23.33
CA PRO A 39 -1.71 -25.33 -24.36
C PRO A 39 -3.03 -25.92 -23.86
N ARG A 40 -3.95 -26.21 -24.79
CA ARG A 40 -5.21 -26.89 -24.46
C ARG A 40 -4.97 -28.30 -23.92
N ASP A 41 -4.08 -29.04 -24.56
CA ASP A 41 -3.74 -30.41 -24.19
C ASP A 41 -2.60 -30.42 -23.17
N GLU A 42 -2.62 -31.38 -22.25
CA GLU A 42 -1.57 -31.53 -21.23
C GLU A 42 -0.20 -31.74 -21.90
N PRO A 43 0.83 -30.94 -21.55
CA PRO A 43 2.20 -31.19 -21.98
C PRO A 43 2.72 -32.51 -21.36
N THR A 44 3.00 -33.51 -22.20
CA THR A 44 3.51 -34.83 -21.76
C THR A 44 4.99 -35.06 -22.10
N THR A 45 5.62 -34.11 -22.79
CA THR A 45 7.04 -34.17 -23.13
C THR A 45 7.84 -33.28 -22.17
N PRO A 46 8.89 -33.79 -21.51
CA PRO A 46 9.74 -32.97 -20.64
C PRO A 46 10.33 -31.78 -21.37
N HIS A 47 10.22 -30.59 -20.77
CA HIS A 47 10.88 -29.37 -21.20
C HIS A 47 11.33 -28.59 -19.98
N GLU A 48 12.29 -27.69 -20.16
CA GLU A 48 12.78 -26.82 -19.08
C GLU A 48 11.67 -25.89 -18.57
N PRO A 49 11.73 -25.44 -17.30
CA PRO A 49 10.76 -24.49 -16.76
C PRO A 49 10.64 -23.24 -17.64
N LEU A 50 9.43 -22.70 -17.73
CA LEU A 50 9.22 -21.41 -18.40
C LEU A 50 9.97 -20.30 -17.65
N PRO A 51 10.51 -19.31 -18.36
CA PRO A 51 11.13 -18.16 -17.70
C PRO A 51 10.09 -17.39 -16.87
N PRO A 52 10.51 -16.64 -15.85
CA PRO A 52 9.66 -15.64 -15.19
C PRO A 52 9.06 -14.66 -16.21
N LYS A 53 7.94 -14.03 -15.86
CA LYS A 53 7.37 -12.96 -16.69
C LYS A 53 8.33 -11.75 -16.76
N PRO A 54 8.27 -10.94 -17.83
CA PRO A 54 9.22 -9.83 -18.03
C PRO A 54 9.26 -8.81 -16.89
N GLU A 55 8.13 -8.56 -16.23
CA GLU A 55 8.00 -7.63 -15.12
C GLU A 55 8.40 -8.22 -13.75
N GLN A 56 8.66 -9.53 -13.68
CA GLN A 56 9.09 -10.17 -12.44
C GLN A 56 10.58 -9.95 -12.19
N GLY A 57 10.91 -9.46 -11.01
CA GLY A 57 12.26 -9.39 -10.45
C GLY A 57 12.47 -10.45 -9.38
N ALA A 58 13.73 -10.78 -9.13
CA ALA A 58 14.15 -11.61 -8.00
C ALA A 58 15.28 -10.87 -7.25
N PRO A 59 15.54 -11.23 -5.97
CA PRO A 59 16.67 -10.64 -5.24
C PRO A 59 17.98 -10.87 -5.99
N GLN A 60 18.90 -9.91 -5.89
CA GLN A 60 20.24 -10.09 -6.45
C GLN A 60 20.91 -11.33 -5.87
N THR A 61 21.67 -12.05 -6.71
CA THR A 61 22.39 -13.26 -6.33
C THR A 61 23.65 -12.90 -5.53
N ARG A 62 23.44 -12.62 -4.25
CA ARG A 62 24.48 -12.28 -3.26
C ARG A 62 24.80 -13.50 -2.41
N THR A 63 26.03 -13.67 -1.93
CA THR A 63 26.34 -14.64 -0.85
C THR A 63 25.68 -14.18 0.45
N PRO A 64 25.53 -15.06 1.47
CA PRO A 64 25.14 -14.64 2.82
C PRO A 64 26.00 -13.53 3.43
N THR A 65 27.22 -13.34 2.92
CA THR A 65 28.17 -12.29 3.33
C THR A 65 28.20 -11.06 2.39
N GLY A 66 27.22 -10.92 1.50
CA GLY A 66 27.01 -9.73 0.66
C GLY A 66 27.82 -9.66 -0.65
N ALA A 67 28.65 -10.67 -0.95
CA ALA A 67 29.43 -10.69 -2.18
C ALA A 67 28.57 -11.03 -3.40
N GLU A 68 28.85 -10.39 -4.55
CA GLU A 68 28.21 -10.75 -5.82
C GLU A 68 28.68 -12.14 -6.28
N THR A 69 27.75 -12.98 -6.68
CA THR A 69 28.08 -14.31 -7.22
C THR A 69 28.30 -14.29 -8.74
N GLY A 70 27.83 -13.26 -9.44
CA GLY A 70 27.80 -13.20 -10.90
C GLY A 70 26.77 -14.15 -11.56
N ALA A 71 26.02 -14.92 -10.76
CA ALA A 71 24.99 -15.81 -11.28
C ALA A 71 23.76 -15.01 -11.74
N PRO A 72 23.06 -15.44 -12.81
CA PRO A 72 21.81 -14.79 -13.22
C PRO A 72 20.75 -14.89 -12.12
N ALA A 73 19.82 -13.93 -12.06
CA ALA A 73 18.78 -13.89 -11.02
C ALA A 73 17.95 -15.20 -10.94
N THR A 74 17.78 -15.90 -12.07
CA THR A 74 17.08 -17.19 -12.16
C THR A 74 17.86 -18.37 -11.57
N ALA A 75 19.13 -18.19 -11.21
CA ALA A 75 19.97 -19.28 -10.67
C ALA A 75 19.47 -19.83 -9.32
N ASN A 76 18.70 -19.04 -8.57
CA ASN A 76 18.06 -19.47 -7.32
C ASN A 76 16.77 -20.29 -7.55
N GLY A 77 16.35 -20.50 -8.81
CA GLY A 77 15.15 -21.25 -9.19
C GLY A 77 15.42 -22.70 -9.64
N GLN A 78 14.36 -23.38 -10.07
CA GLN A 78 14.44 -24.73 -10.65
C GLN A 78 15.07 -24.68 -12.06
N GLN A 79 15.93 -25.66 -12.39
CA GLN A 79 16.77 -25.65 -13.60
C GLN A 79 16.66 -26.92 -14.47
N GLY A 80 15.67 -27.79 -14.23
CA GLY A 80 15.60 -29.07 -14.92
C GLY A 80 14.19 -29.47 -15.33
N ALA A 81 14.07 -30.18 -16.45
CA ALA A 81 12.82 -30.69 -17.00
C ALA A 81 12.14 -31.85 -16.23
N PHE A 82 12.77 -32.39 -15.19
CA PHE A 82 12.28 -33.58 -14.47
C PHE A 82 11.95 -33.25 -13.03
N LEU A 83 10.81 -33.78 -12.54
CA LEU A 83 10.47 -33.75 -11.12
C LEU A 83 11.48 -34.57 -10.31
N THR A 84 11.95 -34.00 -9.20
CA THR A 84 12.87 -34.65 -8.27
C THR A 84 12.37 -34.59 -6.83
N THR A 85 12.95 -35.44 -5.97
CA THR A 85 12.95 -35.21 -4.51
C THR A 85 13.75 -33.96 -4.16
N ALA A 86 13.68 -33.50 -2.91
CA ALA A 86 14.46 -32.36 -2.43
C ALA A 86 15.99 -32.62 -2.43
N GLN A 87 16.42 -33.88 -2.54
CA GLN A 87 17.82 -34.28 -2.69
C GLN A 87 18.21 -34.55 -4.16
N GLY A 88 17.36 -34.20 -5.13
CA GLY A 88 17.68 -34.27 -6.56
C GLY A 88 17.48 -35.63 -7.22
N ALA A 89 16.84 -36.61 -6.55
CA ALA A 89 16.54 -37.90 -7.16
C ALA A 89 15.30 -37.79 -8.07
N ARG A 90 15.42 -38.19 -9.35
CA ARG A 90 14.30 -38.15 -10.30
C ARG A 90 13.19 -39.13 -9.91
N LEU A 91 11.95 -38.70 -10.09
CA LEU A 91 10.76 -39.48 -9.75
C LEU A 91 10.08 -40.03 -11.00
N ARG A 92 9.62 -41.28 -10.92
CA ARG A 92 8.88 -41.93 -12.00
C ARG A 92 7.38 -41.66 -11.94
N ASP A 93 6.84 -41.55 -10.74
CA ASP A 93 5.41 -41.43 -10.45
C ASP A 93 5.24 -40.60 -9.17
N THR A 94 4.33 -39.63 -9.19
CA THR A 94 3.95 -38.84 -8.02
C THR A 94 2.43 -38.83 -7.77
N ASP A 95 1.66 -39.54 -8.59
CA ASP A 95 0.21 -39.63 -8.48
C ASP A 95 -0.21 -40.76 -7.53
N HIS A 96 0.68 -41.74 -7.35
CA HIS A 96 0.43 -42.91 -6.52
C HIS A 96 1.48 -43.07 -5.41
N SER A 97 1.00 -43.29 -4.19
CA SER A 97 1.85 -43.79 -3.11
C SER A 97 2.28 -45.24 -3.36
N LEU A 98 3.46 -45.60 -2.87
CA LEU A 98 3.96 -46.97 -2.85
C LEU A 98 3.13 -47.84 -1.88
N LYS A 99 2.60 -48.95 -2.38
CA LYS A 99 1.68 -49.85 -1.66
C LYS A 99 2.09 -51.31 -1.76
N ALA A 100 1.65 -52.13 -0.81
CA ALA A 100 1.74 -53.60 -0.90
C ALA A 100 0.69 -54.17 -1.89
N GLY A 101 0.93 -54.00 -3.18
CA GLY A 101 -0.01 -54.32 -4.26
C GLY A 101 -1.01 -53.18 -4.53
N PRO A 102 -1.72 -53.19 -5.69
CA PRO A 102 -2.52 -52.03 -6.14
C PRO A 102 -3.65 -51.61 -5.20
N ARG A 103 -4.12 -52.52 -4.33
CA ARG A 103 -5.18 -52.30 -3.33
C ARG A 103 -4.69 -52.49 -1.88
N GLY A 104 -3.38 -52.59 -1.68
CA GLY A 104 -2.80 -52.80 -0.36
C GLY A 104 -2.56 -51.50 0.41
N PRO A 105 -2.10 -51.62 1.68
CA PRO A 105 -1.73 -50.46 2.48
C PRO A 105 -0.53 -49.71 1.88
N VAL A 106 -0.46 -48.42 2.16
CA VAL A 106 0.70 -47.56 1.88
C VAL A 106 1.89 -47.98 2.75
N LEU A 107 3.09 -48.00 2.17
CA LEU A 107 4.30 -48.43 2.86
C LEU A 107 5.06 -47.23 3.44
N LEU A 108 5.46 -47.31 4.71
CA LEU A 108 6.26 -46.26 5.35
C LEU A 108 7.63 -46.03 4.67
N GLN A 109 8.14 -47.01 3.93
CA GLN A 109 9.38 -46.87 3.16
C GLN A 109 9.25 -45.90 1.96
N ASP A 110 8.04 -45.49 1.60
CA ASP A 110 7.80 -44.47 0.59
C ASP A 110 8.39 -43.12 1.06
N HIS A 111 9.59 -42.81 0.59
CA HIS A 111 10.28 -41.59 0.96
C HIS A 111 9.71 -40.36 0.26
N HIS A 112 9.25 -40.49 -0.99
CA HIS A 112 8.67 -39.38 -1.73
C HIS A 112 7.35 -38.92 -1.09
N LEU A 113 6.46 -39.86 -0.74
CA LEU A 113 5.25 -39.53 -0.01
C LEU A 113 5.55 -38.76 1.28
N ARG A 114 6.45 -39.30 2.11
CA ARG A 114 6.79 -38.68 3.39
C ARG A 114 7.40 -37.31 3.22
N GLU A 115 8.34 -37.15 2.29
CA GLU A 115 9.00 -35.87 2.03
C GLU A 115 8.00 -34.81 1.53
N LYS A 116 7.20 -35.13 0.51
CA LYS A 116 6.21 -34.21 -0.07
C LYS A 116 5.21 -33.71 0.97
N ILE A 117 4.65 -34.63 1.77
CA ILE A 117 3.69 -34.28 2.82
C ILE A 117 4.38 -33.54 3.98
N THR A 118 5.58 -33.96 4.38
CA THR A 118 6.32 -33.28 5.45
C THR A 118 6.62 -31.83 5.08
N HIS A 119 7.04 -31.56 3.84
CA HIS A 119 7.27 -30.18 3.39
C HIS A 119 5.96 -29.38 3.37
N PHE A 120 4.89 -29.93 2.80
CA PHE A 120 3.57 -29.31 2.77
C PHE A 120 3.06 -28.91 4.17
N ASP A 121 3.17 -29.84 5.13
CA ASP A 121 2.74 -29.64 6.52
C ASP A 121 3.53 -28.51 7.23
N HIS A 122 4.72 -28.15 6.73
CA HIS A 122 5.61 -27.13 7.30
C HIS A 122 5.78 -25.89 6.42
N GLU A 123 4.92 -25.67 5.41
CA GLU A 123 5.01 -24.49 4.54
C GLU A 123 4.67 -23.17 5.24
N ARG A 124 3.88 -23.20 6.32
CA ARG A 124 3.42 -21.97 7.00
C ARG A 124 4.40 -21.57 8.09
N ILE A 125 4.86 -20.32 8.02
CA ILE A 125 5.55 -19.64 9.12
C ILE A 125 4.56 -18.73 9.87
N PRO A 126 4.87 -18.32 11.11
CA PRO A 126 4.09 -17.31 11.79
C PRO A 126 3.95 -16.05 10.94
N GLU A 127 2.77 -15.46 10.93
CA GLU A 127 2.59 -14.15 10.31
C GLU A 127 3.27 -13.04 11.12
N ARG A 128 3.40 -11.85 10.53
CA ARG A 128 3.81 -10.67 11.30
C ARG A 128 2.73 -10.36 12.34
N VAL A 129 3.14 -10.05 13.57
CA VAL A 129 2.20 -9.74 14.67
C VAL A 129 1.25 -8.58 14.34
N VAL A 130 1.74 -7.60 13.59
CA VAL A 130 1.00 -6.50 12.97
C VAL A 130 1.45 -6.39 11.52
N HIS A 131 0.68 -5.71 10.68
CA HIS A 131 0.99 -5.55 9.27
C HIS A 131 1.12 -6.88 8.52
N ALA A 132 0.33 -7.88 8.94
CA ALA A 132 0.38 -9.24 8.42
C ALA A 132 -0.07 -9.26 6.94
N ARG A 133 -1.19 -8.60 6.64
CA ARG A 133 -1.69 -8.40 5.28
C ARG A 133 -0.90 -7.30 4.56
N GLY A 134 -0.21 -7.65 3.48
CA GLY A 134 0.54 -6.70 2.67
C GLY A 134 1.03 -7.27 1.34
N ALA A 135 1.63 -6.42 0.52
CA ALA A 135 2.25 -6.77 -0.75
C ALA A 135 3.52 -5.94 -0.96
N GLY A 136 4.48 -6.45 -1.72
CA GLY A 136 5.74 -5.76 -1.97
C GLY A 136 6.22 -5.90 -3.40
N ALA A 137 7.11 -4.99 -3.79
CA ALA A 137 7.69 -4.87 -5.12
C ALA A 137 9.14 -4.35 -5.01
N HIS A 138 9.93 -4.69 -6.02
CA HIS A 138 11.29 -4.17 -6.20
C HIS A 138 11.27 -2.88 -6.99
N GLY A 139 12.34 -2.10 -6.84
CA GLY A 139 12.52 -0.87 -7.60
C GLY A 139 13.88 -0.26 -7.35
N GLU A 140 13.96 1.03 -7.67
CA GLU A 140 15.17 1.83 -7.52
C GLU A 140 14.83 3.18 -6.89
N PHE A 141 15.74 3.65 -6.04
CA PHE A 141 15.76 5.01 -5.52
C PHE A 141 16.90 5.79 -6.15
N THR A 142 16.61 6.97 -6.70
CA THR A 142 17.62 7.87 -7.28
C THR A 142 17.67 9.18 -6.49
N ALA A 143 18.82 9.47 -5.89
CA ALA A 143 19.04 10.66 -5.08
C ALA A 143 19.32 11.91 -5.92
N TYR A 144 18.76 13.03 -5.48
CA TYR A 144 18.94 14.34 -6.12
C TYR A 144 20.22 15.07 -5.66
N GLY A 145 20.78 14.67 -4.52
CA GLY A 145 21.95 15.32 -3.89
C GLY A 145 21.61 16.55 -3.03
N THR A 146 20.33 16.92 -2.90
CA THR A 146 19.89 18.06 -2.08
C THR A 146 20.03 17.84 -0.57
N ALA A 147 20.25 16.59 -0.13
CA ALA A 147 20.45 16.25 1.28
C ALA A 147 21.92 16.26 1.74
N GLU A 148 22.90 16.42 0.82
CA GLU A 148 24.34 16.31 1.14
C GLU A 148 24.81 17.33 2.20
N ALA A 149 24.12 18.47 2.33
CA ALA A 149 24.43 19.48 3.34
C ALA A 149 24.05 19.05 4.77
N VAL A 150 23.11 18.12 4.92
CA VAL A 150 22.52 17.74 6.21
C VAL A 150 22.81 16.29 6.61
N THR A 151 23.24 15.44 5.68
CA THR A 151 23.61 14.05 5.97
C THR A 151 24.77 13.59 5.11
N ARG A 152 25.60 12.71 5.65
CA ARG A 152 26.66 12.00 4.92
C ARG A 152 26.22 10.63 4.37
N ALA A 153 24.95 10.25 4.49
CA ALA A 153 24.47 8.94 4.03
C ALA A 153 24.70 8.73 2.53
N GLY A 154 25.48 7.70 2.16
CA GLY A 154 25.93 7.49 0.78
C GLY A 154 24.79 7.33 -0.23
N PHE A 155 23.67 6.71 0.15
CA PHE A 155 22.51 6.53 -0.72
C PHE A 155 21.80 7.84 -1.12
N LEU A 156 22.08 8.96 -0.43
CA LEU A 156 21.54 10.29 -0.71
C LEU A 156 22.51 11.20 -1.48
N ALA A 157 23.70 10.70 -1.82
CA ALA A 157 24.66 11.42 -2.64
C ALA A 157 24.12 11.67 -4.06
N LYS A 158 24.51 12.79 -4.67
CA LYS A 158 23.99 13.24 -5.96
C LYS A 158 24.11 12.17 -7.05
N GLY A 159 22.97 11.82 -7.67
CA GLY A 159 22.93 10.88 -8.79
C GLY A 159 23.12 9.42 -8.38
N ARG A 160 23.20 9.11 -7.09
CA ARG A 160 23.27 7.74 -6.60
C ARG A 160 21.94 7.03 -6.84
N THR A 161 22.02 5.89 -7.53
CA THR A 161 20.91 4.94 -7.64
C THR A 161 21.12 3.79 -6.68
N THR A 162 20.09 3.44 -5.91
CA THR A 162 20.10 2.39 -4.89
C THR A 162 18.94 1.45 -5.15
N GLU A 163 19.20 0.15 -5.23
CA GLU A 163 18.16 -0.87 -5.29
C GLU A 163 17.32 -0.83 -4.02
N VAL A 164 16.00 -1.03 -4.16
CA VAL A 164 15.09 -1.06 -3.03
C VAL A 164 14.07 -2.19 -3.12
N PHE A 165 13.60 -2.62 -1.96
CA PHE A 165 12.38 -3.42 -1.84
C PHE A 165 11.39 -2.69 -0.93
N VAL A 166 10.17 -2.50 -1.42
CA VAL A 166 9.10 -1.83 -0.67
C VAL A 166 8.00 -2.82 -0.35
N ARG A 167 7.48 -2.75 0.88
CA ARG A 167 6.28 -3.48 1.29
C ARG A 167 5.25 -2.52 1.86
N PHE A 168 4.05 -2.61 1.31
CA PHE A 168 2.85 -1.96 1.82
C PHE A 168 1.99 -2.96 2.60
N SER A 169 1.18 -2.48 3.53
CA SER A 169 0.35 -3.36 4.37
C SER A 169 -0.79 -2.61 5.06
N THR A 170 -1.83 -3.31 5.50
CA THR A 170 -2.72 -2.83 6.58
C THR A 170 -2.03 -3.03 7.94
N VAL A 171 -2.71 -2.95 9.09
CA VAL A 171 -2.11 -3.18 10.43
C VAL A 171 -2.79 -4.32 11.18
N LEU A 172 -4.10 -4.24 11.38
CA LEU A 172 -4.82 -5.05 12.35
C LEU A 172 -5.09 -6.48 11.84
N GLY A 173 -5.45 -6.58 10.55
CA GLY A 173 -5.87 -7.81 9.90
C GLY A 173 -4.77 -8.87 9.78
N SER A 174 -5.15 -10.13 9.95
CA SER A 174 -4.31 -11.29 9.63
C SER A 174 -4.02 -11.38 8.13
N ARG A 175 -3.06 -12.22 7.71
CA ARG A 175 -2.58 -12.29 6.30
C ARG A 175 -3.67 -12.46 5.23
N GLY A 176 -4.77 -13.12 5.58
CA GLY A 176 -5.91 -13.37 4.69
C GLY A 176 -7.02 -12.31 4.72
N SER A 177 -6.87 -11.20 5.44
CA SER A 177 -7.87 -10.13 5.46
C SER A 177 -7.92 -9.35 4.13
N ALA A 178 -8.93 -8.49 3.97
CA ALA A 178 -9.06 -7.62 2.80
C ALA A 178 -8.10 -6.41 2.82
N ASP A 179 -7.72 -5.92 1.64
CA ASP A 179 -6.85 -4.75 1.45
C ASP A 179 -7.54 -3.40 1.77
N THR A 180 -8.82 -3.29 1.45
CA THR A 180 -9.57 -2.01 1.44
C THR A 180 -10.27 -1.69 2.76
N VAL A 181 -9.88 -2.35 3.86
CA VAL A 181 -10.42 -2.07 5.19
C VAL A 181 -10.09 -0.65 5.66
N ARG A 182 -10.85 -0.07 6.59
CA ARG A 182 -10.44 1.18 7.26
C ARG A 182 -9.33 0.85 8.26
N ASP A 183 -8.11 1.30 7.99
CA ASP A 183 -6.94 0.98 8.80
C ASP A 183 -5.79 1.95 8.48
N THR A 184 -4.77 1.99 9.31
CA THR A 184 -3.48 2.59 8.93
C THR A 184 -2.83 1.72 7.85
N ARG A 185 -2.02 2.31 6.96
CA ARG A 185 -1.19 1.54 6.03
C ARG A 185 0.29 1.65 6.39
N GLY A 186 0.97 0.51 6.44
CA GLY A 186 2.43 0.48 6.49
C GLY A 186 3.04 0.80 5.13
N PHE A 187 4.16 1.53 5.14
CA PHE A 187 5.00 1.83 3.97
C PHE A 187 6.46 1.64 4.38
N ALA A 188 6.95 0.41 4.25
CA ALA A 188 8.32 0.05 4.62
C ALA A 188 9.22 -0.06 3.39
N THR A 189 10.34 0.66 3.39
CA THR A 189 11.31 0.68 2.29
C THR A 189 12.67 0.21 2.79
N LYS A 190 13.23 -0.79 2.12
CA LYS A 190 14.58 -1.33 2.35
C LYS A 190 15.48 -0.82 1.23
N PHE A 191 16.51 -0.07 1.59
CA PHE A 191 17.54 0.41 0.69
C PHE A 191 18.77 -0.49 0.83
N TYR A 192 19.17 -1.13 -0.27
CA TYR A 192 20.36 -1.95 -0.30
C TYR A 192 21.59 -1.10 -0.66
N THR A 193 22.08 -0.34 0.32
CA THR A 193 23.23 0.57 0.12
C THR A 193 24.56 -0.20 0.13
N ASP A 194 25.62 0.44 -0.34
CA ASP A 194 27.01 -0.05 -0.26
C ASP A 194 27.63 0.07 1.14
N GLU A 195 26.95 0.77 2.05
CA GLU A 195 27.39 1.04 3.42
C GLU A 195 26.52 0.32 4.46
N GLY A 196 25.79 -0.71 4.01
CA GLY A 196 24.84 -1.47 4.82
C GLY A 196 23.39 -1.24 4.41
N THR A 197 22.49 -2.09 4.91
CA THR A 197 21.05 -1.93 4.64
C THR A 197 20.49 -0.77 5.45
N PHE A 198 19.70 0.11 4.83
CA PHE A 198 18.88 1.10 5.52
C PHE A 198 17.40 0.75 5.37
N ASP A 199 16.65 0.73 6.47
CA ASP A 199 15.20 0.53 6.42
C ASP A 199 14.44 1.76 6.94
N LEU A 200 13.70 2.42 6.04
CA LEU A 200 12.72 3.44 6.41
C LEU A 200 11.35 2.77 6.61
N VAL A 201 11.01 2.45 7.85
CA VAL A 201 9.78 1.72 8.21
C VAL A 201 8.68 2.67 8.67
N GLY A 202 7.94 3.20 7.71
CA GLY A 202 6.92 4.22 7.91
C GLY A 202 5.47 3.74 7.81
N ASN A 203 4.55 4.69 7.92
CA ASN A 203 3.10 4.53 7.68
C ASN A 203 2.60 5.58 6.70
N ASN A 204 1.37 5.43 6.17
CA ASN A 204 0.71 6.45 5.35
C ASN A 204 0.11 7.61 6.15
N MET A 205 0.38 7.66 7.45
CA MET A 205 -0.06 8.70 8.38
C MET A 205 1.16 9.23 9.15
N PRO A 206 1.26 10.55 9.39
CA PRO A 206 2.46 11.18 9.92
C PRO A 206 2.64 11.07 11.45
N VAL A 207 1.66 10.50 12.15
CA VAL A 207 1.63 10.36 13.61
C VAL A 207 1.31 8.92 14.01
N PHE A 208 1.47 8.58 15.29
CA PHE A 208 1.09 7.29 15.86
C PHE A 208 0.03 7.43 16.97
N PHE A 209 -0.57 6.31 17.40
CA PHE A 209 -1.64 6.27 18.40
C PHE A 209 -1.17 6.50 19.86
N ILE A 210 0.11 6.31 20.13
CA ILE A 210 0.66 6.24 21.49
C ILE A 210 2.01 6.94 21.52
N GLN A 211 2.39 7.49 22.67
CA GLN A 211 3.66 8.20 22.84
C GLN A 211 4.83 7.30 23.22
N ASP A 212 4.55 6.14 23.85
CA ASP A 212 5.57 5.21 24.37
C ASP A 212 5.35 3.79 23.85
N ALA A 213 6.41 3.14 23.38
CA ALA A 213 6.38 1.78 22.85
C ALA A 213 5.85 0.73 23.85
N ILE A 214 5.94 0.96 25.16
CA ILE A 214 5.40 0.03 26.15
C ILE A 214 3.87 -0.12 26.04
N LYS A 215 3.18 0.88 25.46
CA LYS A 215 1.74 0.84 25.17
C LYS A 215 1.39 0.15 23.86
N PHE A 216 2.38 -0.27 23.07
CA PHE A 216 2.13 -0.90 21.77
C PHE A 216 1.28 -2.17 21.87
N PRO A 217 1.53 -3.11 22.81
CA PRO A 217 0.64 -4.26 22.97
C PRO A 217 -0.79 -3.86 23.35
N ASP A 218 -0.97 -2.81 24.17
CA ASP A 218 -2.29 -2.38 24.62
C ASP A 218 -3.15 -1.89 23.44
N ILE A 219 -2.64 -0.97 22.61
CA ILE A 219 -3.39 -0.47 21.44
C ILE A 219 -3.62 -1.57 20.40
N ILE A 220 -2.64 -2.45 20.17
CA ILE A 220 -2.80 -3.54 19.20
C ILE A 220 -3.82 -4.57 19.71
N HIS A 221 -3.82 -4.93 20.99
CA HIS A 221 -4.86 -5.79 21.55
C HIS A 221 -6.24 -5.12 21.53
N ALA A 222 -6.31 -3.81 21.77
CA ALA A 222 -7.55 -3.06 21.73
C ALA A 222 -8.18 -3.03 20.33
N GLY A 223 -7.37 -2.88 19.27
CA GLY A 223 -7.82 -2.83 17.87
C GLY A 223 -7.92 -4.19 17.16
N LYS A 224 -7.24 -5.23 17.65
CA LYS A 224 -7.37 -6.59 17.09
C LYS A 224 -8.70 -7.25 17.48
N PRO A 225 -9.07 -8.37 16.82
CA PRO A 225 -10.28 -9.09 17.16
C PRO A 225 -10.35 -9.48 18.64
N HIS A 226 -11.54 -9.49 19.24
CA HIS A 226 -11.70 -9.80 20.67
C HIS A 226 -11.15 -11.20 20.99
N PRO A 227 -10.38 -11.37 22.09
CA PRO A 227 -9.68 -12.62 22.35
C PRO A 227 -10.60 -13.80 22.74
N ASP A 228 -11.86 -13.54 23.09
CA ASP A 228 -12.84 -14.58 23.44
C ASP A 228 -13.40 -15.30 22.20
N ARG A 229 -13.42 -14.62 21.04
CA ARG A 229 -14.13 -15.10 19.84
C ARG A 229 -13.47 -14.77 18.50
N GLU A 230 -12.39 -14.00 18.50
CA GLU A 230 -11.66 -13.53 17.32
C GLU A 230 -12.51 -12.72 16.32
N ILE A 231 -13.37 -11.82 16.82
CA ILE A 231 -14.22 -10.94 16.00
C ILE A 231 -14.12 -9.50 16.53
N PRO A 232 -14.15 -8.47 15.66
CA PRO A 232 -14.17 -8.53 14.19
C PRO A 232 -12.78 -8.58 13.55
N GLN A 233 -12.67 -9.21 12.38
CA GLN A 233 -11.44 -9.20 11.58
C GLN A 233 -11.22 -7.83 10.91
N ALA A 234 -10.02 -7.28 11.07
CA ALA A 234 -9.51 -6.10 10.37
C ALA A 234 -10.44 -4.86 10.42
N GLN A 235 -11.08 -4.61 11.57
CA GLN A 235 -11.98 -3.47 11.78
C GLN A 235 -11.79 -2.93 13.20
N SER A 236 -11.68 -1.62 13.36
CA SER A 236 -11.68 -0.93 14.66
C SER A 236 -13.08 -0.70 15.23
N ALA A 237 -14.13 -1.04 14.48
CA ALA A 237 -15.53 -0.73 14.79
C ALA A 237 -16.12 -1.70 15.84
N HIS A 238 -15.53 -1.69 17.03
CA HIS A 238 -15.94 -2.50 18.19
C HIS A 238 -15.53 -1.84 19.52
N ASP A 239 -16.15 -2.30 20.60
CA ASP A 239 -16.02 -1.71 21.93
C ASP A 239 -14.58 -1.60 22.43
N THR A 240 -13.74 -2.63 22.33
CA THR A 240 -12.38 -2.60 22.91
C THR A 240 -11.48 -1.53 22.32
N PHE A 241 -11.59 -1.26 21.01
CA PHE A 241 -10.79 -0.22 20.36
C PHE A 241 -11.23 1.16 20.84
N TRP A 242 -12.54 1.42 20.77
CA TRP A 242 -13.09 2.71 21.17
C TRP A 242 -13.04 2.92 22.68
N ASP A 243 -13.02 1.85 23.49
CA ASP A 243 -12.76 1.93 24.93
C ASP A 243 -11.35 2.46 25.20
N PHE A 244 -10.34 1.88 24.56
CA PHE A 244 -8.96 2.33 24.67
C PHE A 244 -8.79 3.76 24.16
N VAL A 245 -9.24 4.07 22.94
CA VAL A 245 -9.06 5.40 22.32
C VAL A 245 -9.71 6.52 23.15
N SER A 246 -10.87 6.25 23.76
CA SER A 246 -11.56 7.26 24.58
C SER A 246 -11.04 7.37 26.02
N LEU A 247 -10.22 6.44 26.50
CA LEU A 247 -9.49 6.53 27.78
C LEU A 247 -8.06 7.04 27.63
N HIS A 248 -7.43 6.76 26.50
CA HIS A 248 -6.05 7.08 26.20
C HIS A 248 -6.02 8.20 25.15
N THR A 249 -6.21 9.43 25.62
CA THR A 249 -6.49 10.58 24.76
C THR A 249 -5.35 10.93 23.78
N GLU A 250 -4.12 10.47 24.04
CA GLU A 250 -2.98 10.48 23.09
C GLU A 250 -3.36 9.91 21.70
N ALA A 251 -4.27 8.93 21.67
CA ALA A 251 -4.71 8.23 20.47
C ALA A 251 -5.59 9.07 19.52
N GLN A 252 -6.11 10.22 19.97
CA GLN A 252 -7.15 10.96 19.25
C GLN A 252 -6.65 11.51 17.90
N HIS A 253 -5.37 11.90 17.79
CA HIS A 253 -4.84 12.42 16.53
C HIS A 253 -4.81 11.35 15.45
N HIS A 254 -4.20 10.20 15.74
CA HIS A 254 -4.15 9.10 14.78
C HIS A 254 -5.56 8.53 14.50
N ALA A 255 -6.43 8.47 15.51
CA ALA A 255 -7.83 8.07 15.30
C ALA A 255 -8.54 8.98 14.29
N MET A 256 -8.31 10.29 14.34
CA MET A 256 -8.86 11.24 13.36
C MET A 256 -8.35 10.96 11.94
N TRP A 257 -7.06 10.65 11.78
CA TRP A 257 -6.50 10.23 10.49
C TRP A 257 -7.14 8.92 9.99
N ASN A 258 -7.33 7.92 10.84
CA ASN A 258 -8.01 6.67 10.49
C ASN A 258 -9.48 6.87 10.12
N MET A 259 -10.18 7.80 10.77
CA MET A 259 -11.58 8.13 10.46
C MET A 259 -11.71 9.00 9.22
N SER A 260 -10.65 9.69 8.80
CA SER A 260 -10.59 10.33 7.49
C SER A 260 -10.50 9.30 6.37
N ASP A 261 -10.64 9.78 5.14
CA ASP A 261 -10.50 8.95 3.95
C ASP A 261 -9.07 8.38 3.79
N ARG A 262 -8.06 8.94 4.49
CA ARG A 262 -6.70 8.39 4.54
C ARG A 262 -6.63 6.97 5.11
N GLY A 263 -7.66 6.54 5.86
CA GLY A 263 -7.80 5.16 6.33
C GLY A 263 -8.27 4.16 5.26
N ILE A 264 -8.73 4.64 4.10
CA ILE A 264 -9.25 3.84 2.98
C ILE A 264 -8.63 4.29 1.63
N PRO A 265 -7.30 4.26 1.49
CA PRO A 265 -6.65 4.72 0.26
C PRO A 265 -7.14 3.93 -0.97
N ARG A 266 -7.17 4.59 -2.13
CA ARG A 266 -7.57 3.97 -3.41
C ARG A 266 -6.57 2.91 -3.84
N SER A 267 -5.29 3.17 -3.64
CA SER A 267 -4.19 2.26 -3.96
C SER A 267 -3.01 2.59 -3.06
N TYR A 268 -2.08 1.64 -2.92
CA TYR A 268 -0.75 1.94 -2.37
C TYR A 268 -0.06 3.06 -3.16
N ARG A 269 -0.26 3.15 -4.48
CA ARG A 269 0.37 4.14 -5.38
C ARG A 269 -0.09 5.57 -5.15
N THR A 270 -1.23 5.75 -4.48
CA THR A 270 -1.90 7.04 -4.28
C THR A 270 -2.01 7.41 -2.81
N MET A 271 -1.04 7.00 -1.99
CA MET A 271 -0.93 7.39 -0.59
C MET A 271 0.46 7.93 -0.30
N GLU A 272 0.53 8.84 0.66
CA GLU A 272 1.78 9.30 1.24
C GLU A 272 2.43 8.21 2.10
N GLY A 273 3.68 8.44 2.48
CA GLY A 273 4.39 7.68 3.49
C GLY A 273 5.14 8.61 4.42
N PHE A 274 5.31 8.22 5.68
CA PHE A 274 5.94 9.04 6.70
C PHE A 274 6.76 8.16 7.62
N GLY A 275 7.98 8.60 7.95
CA GLY A 275 8.81 7.97 8.97
C GLY A 275 8.20 8.03 10.38
N VAL A 276 7.21 8.92 10.59
CA VAL A 276 6.55 9.31 11.85
C VAL A 276 7.51 10.00 12.80
N HIS A 277 8.56 9.31 13.20
CA HIS A 277 9.55 9.77 14.15
C HIS A 277 10.42 10.89 13.59
N THR A 278 10.95 11.68 14.51
CA THR A 278 12.09 12.55 14.22
C THR A 278 13.36 11.72 14.30
N PHE A 279 14.20 11.82 13.28
CA PHE A 279 15.53 11.23 13.20
C PHE A 279 16.59 12.32 13.31
N ARG A 280 17.82 11.93 13.66
CA ARG A 280 18.98 12.82 13.63
C ARG A 280 19.78 12.54 12.38
N LEU A 281 20.12 13.58 11.64
CA LEU A 281 21.02 13.50 10.49
C LEU A 281 22.35 14.15 10.85
N VAL A 282 23.45 13.56 10.40
CA VAL A 282 24.80 14.10 10.59
C VAL A 282 25.50 14.26 9.25
N ASN A 283 26.00 15.47 8.98
CA ASN A 283 26.70 15.77 7.74
C ASN A 283 28.19 15.39 7.81
N ALA A 284 28.93 15.61 6.73
CA ALA A 284 30.35 15.27 6.65
C ALA A 284 31.24 16.09 7.62
N ALA A 285 30.78 17.26 8.08
CA ALA A 285 31.47 18.08 9.07
C ALA A 285 31.18 17.66 10.52
N GLY A 286 30.30 16.67 10.73
CA GLY A 286 29.86 16.23 12.06
C GLY A 286 28.78 17.11 12.67
N GLU A 287 28.20 18.04 11.90
CA GLU A 287 27.09 18.87 12.36
C GLU A 287 25.78 18.09 12.25
N THR A 288 24.86 18.34 13.18
CA THR A 288 23.62 17.58 13.30
C THR A 288 22.39 18.44 13.05
N VAL A 289 21.37 17.82 12.48
CA VAL A 289 20.01 18.37 12.35
C VAL A 289 18.99 17.30 12.72
N LEU A 290 17.79 17.73 13.10
CA LEU A 290 16.64 16.85 13.26
C LEU A 290 15.83 16.82 11.97
N ALA A 291 15.25 15.68 11.62
CA ALA A 291 14.49 15.54 10.38
C ALA A 291 13.32 14.56 10.48
N LYS A 292 12.27 14.83 9.70
CA LYS A 292 11.17 13.88 9.42
C LYS A 292 11.18 13.51 7.94
N PHE A 293 10.99 12.23 7.65
CA PHE A 293 10.96 11.67 6.28
C PHE A 293 9.53 11.58 5.74
N HIS A 294 9.35 11.99 4.47
CA HIS A 294 8.07 12.00 3.77
C HIS A 294 8.20 11.35 2.39
N TRP A 295 7.29 10.46 2.03
CA TRP A 295 7.07 10.00 0.67
C TRP A 295 5.86 10.71 0.08
N LYS A 296 6.07 11.44 -1.01
CA LYS A 296 5.02 12.17 -1.73
C LYS A 296 4.70 11.45 -3.05
N PRO A 297 3.50 10.88 -3.23
CA PRO A 297 3.15 10.14 -4.44
C PRO A 297 3.06 11.07 -5.65
N LYS A 298 3.67 10.68 -6.77
CA LYS A 298 3.57 11.44 -8.04
C LYS A 298 2.13 11.44 -8.60
N LEU A 299 1.36 10.40 -8.30
CA LEU A 299 -0.04 10.25 -8.69
C LEU A 299 -1.02 10.93 -7.74
N GLY A 300 -0.54 11.67 -6.73
CA GLY A 300 -1.40 12.32 -5.76
C GLY A 300 -1.95 11.40 -4.67
N VAL A 301 -2.69 12.01 -3.75
CA VAL A 301 -3.31 11.32 -2.62
C VAL A 301 -4.78 11.09 -2.93
N HIS A 302 -5.18 9.83 -2.99
CA HIS A 302 -6.53 9.45 -3.38
C HIS A 302 -7.05 8.30 -2.51
N SER A 303 -8.34 8.39 -2.21
CA SER A 303 -9.02 7.46 -1.31
C SER A 303 -10.34 6.98 -1.90
N LEU A 304 -10.82 5.83 -1.43
CA LEU A 304 -12.13 5.30 -1.74
C LEU A 304 -13.21 6.05 -0.96
N THR A 305 -14.47 5.84 -1.32
CA THR A 305 -15.57 6.10 -0.37
C THR A 305 -15.79 4.90 0.55
N TRP A 306 -16.41 5.11 1.72
CA TRP A 306 -16.56 4.02 2.68
C TRP A 306 -17.40 2.85 2.16
N GLU A 307 -18.53 3.13 1.49
CA GLU A 307 -19.37 2.10 0.86
C GLU A 307 -18.58 1.30 -0.20
N GLU A 308 -17.85 1.99 -1.07
CA GLU A 308 -16.98 1.39 -2.09
C GLU A 308 -15.93 0.47 -1.47
N ALA A 309 -15.27 0.92 -0.40
CA ALA A 309 -14.25 0.15 0.33
C ALA A 309 -14.81 -1.13 0.95
N GLN A 310 -16.03 -1.06 1.52
CA GLN A 310 -16.73 -2.24 2.07
C GLN A 310 -17.14 -3.24 0.99
N LEU A 311 -17.64 -2.76 -0.16
CA LEU A 311 -17.99 -3.60 -1.30
C LEU A 311 -16.74 -4.34 -1.85
N LEU A 312 -15.63 -3.62 -2.03
CA LEU A 312 -14.35 -4.20 -2.45
C LEU A 312 -13.88 -5.32 -1.52
N GLY A 313 -14.03 -5.14 -0.21
CA GLY A 313 -13.60 -6.15 0.76
C GLY A 313 -14.26 -7.52 0.59
N GLY A 314 -15.43 -7.59 -0.06
CA GLY A 314 -16.08 -8.85 -0.44
C GLY A 314 -15.85 -9.27 -1.90
N ILE A 315 -15.79 -8.31 -2.83
CA ILE A 315 -15.70 -8.59 -4.28
C ILE A 315 -14.26 -8.93 -4.71
N ASP A 316 -13.28 -8.15 -4.25
CA ASP A 316 -11.86 -8.39 -4.49
C ASP A 316 -11.06 -8.02 -3.22
N PRO A 317 -10.93 -8.93 -2.25
CA PRO A 317 -10.14 -8.66 -1.04
C PRO A 317 -8.65 -8.42 -1.35
N ASP A 318 -8.21 -8.70 -2.59
CA ASP A 318 -6.85 -8.53 -3.10
C ASP A 318 -6.66 -7.25 -3.95
N PHE A 319 -7.58 -6.29 -3.85
CA PHE A 319 -7.60 -5.10 -4.70
C PHE A 319 -6.29 -4.28 -4.71
N HIS A 320 -5.69 -3.94 -3.55
CA HIS A 320 -4.48 -3.10 -3.54
C HIS A 320 -3.25 -3.84 -4.03
N ARG A 321 -3.13 -5.15 -3.72
CA ARG A 321 -2.01 -5.95 -4.25
C ARG A 321 -2.13 -6.19 -5.75
N ARG A 322 -3.35 -6.38 -6.25
CA ARG A 322 -3.63 -6.50 -7.68
C ARG A 322 -3.30 -5.20 -8.37
N ASP A 323 -3.81 -4.07 -7.87
CA ASP A 323 -3.52 -2.73 -8.41
C ASP A 323 -2.01 -2.45 -8.50
N LEU A 324 -1.22 -2.81 -7.48
CA LEU A 324 0.23 -2.65 -7.51
C LEU A 324 0.90 -3.48 -8.61
N TYR A 325 0.53 -4.76 -8.75
CA TYR A 325 1.16 -5.66 -9.70
C TYR A 325 0.70 -5.40 -11.13
N ASP A 326 -0.59 -5.16 -11.34
CA ASP A 326 -1.16 -4.85 -12.63
C ASP A 326 -0.59 -3.53 -13.17
N ALA A 327 -0.37 -2.52 -12.30
CA ALA A 327 0.26 -1.27 -12.70
C ALA A 327 1.71 -1.46 -13.17
N ILE A 328 2.49 -2.29 -12.47
CA ILE A 328 3.87 -2.60 -12.87
C ILE A 328 3.90 -3.41 -14.17
N GLU A 329 3.03 -4.39 -14.32
CA GLU A 329 2.89 -5.19 -15.55
C GLU A 329 2.47 -4.33 -16.75
N ALA A 330 1.63 -3.31 -16.54
CA ALA A 330 1.24 -2.35 -17.56
C ALA A 330 2.34 -1.30 -17.90
N GLY A 331 3.46 -1.30 -17.18
CA GLY A 331 4.49 -0.24 -17.30
C GLY A 331 4.11 1.09 -16.66
N ALA A 332 2.97 1.17 -15.97
CA ALA A 332 2.52 2.34 -15.21
C ALA A 332 3.17 2.35 -13.81
N PHE A 333 4.50 2.48 -13.79
CA PHE A 333 5.30 2.31 -12.57
C PHE A 333 4.91 3.29 -11.47
N PRO A 334 4.63 2.80 -10.25
CA PRO A 334 4.41 3.65 -9.08
C PRO A 334 5.65 4.49 -8.74
N GLU A 335 5.46 5.79 -8.48
CA GLU A 335 6.54 6.71 -8.14
C GLU A 335 6.22 7.60 -6.94
N TRP A 336 7.24 7.84 -6.10
CA TRP A 336 7.19 8.78 -4.98
C TRP A 336 8.46 9.63 -4.93
N GLU A 337 8.34 10.87 -4.44
CA GLU A 337 9.49 11.66 -4.03
C GLU A 337 9.73 11.47 -2.54
N LEU A 338 10.98 11.13 -2.18
CA LEU A 338 11.43 11.25 -0.80
C LEU A 338 11.67 12.72 -0.52
N GLY A 339 11.18 13.20 0.61
CA GLY A 339 11.46 14.53 1.10
C GLY A 339 11.76 14.57 2.59
N LEU A 340 12.43 15.63 3.01
CA LEU A 340 12.83 15.89 4.38
C LEU A 340 12.21 17.19 4.87
N GLN A 341 11.57 17.18 6.03
CA GLN A 341 11.51 18.36 6.88
C GLN A 341 12.79 18.39 7.72
N VAL A 342 13.42 19.56 7.85
CA VAL A 342 14.69 19.71 8.58
C VAL A 342 14.52 20.79 9.65
N PHE A 343 14.98 20.49 10.85
CA PHE A 343 14.89 21.35 12.03
C PHE A 343 16.26 21.48 12.71
N PRO A 344 16.50 22.57 13.46
CA PRO A 344 17.67 22.68 14.32
C PRO A 344 17.73 21.54 15.35
N ASP A 345 18.91 20.98 15.59
CA ASP A 345 19.16 20.00 16.67
C ASP A 345 19.52 20.76 17.97
N THR A 346 18.49 21.15 18.73
CA THR A 346 18.65 21.84 20.01
C THR A 346 18.56 20.86 21.19
N PRO A 347 19.11 21.17 22.38
CA PRO A 347 19.01 20.31 23.55
C PRO A 347 17.58 19.96 23.98
N GLU A 348 16.62 20.84 23.69
CA GLU A 348 15.21 20.63 23.98
C GLU A 348 14.52 19.75 22.95
N GLU A 349 15.10 19.55 21.75
CA GLU A 349 14.51 18.80 20.64
C GLU A 349 13.09 19.30 20.30
N THR A 350 12.87 20.62 20.36
CA THR A 350 11.58 21.27 20.05
C THR A 350 11.70 22.19 18.83
N PHE A 351 10.60 22.36 18.10
CA PHE A 351 10.52 23.31 16.99
C PHE A 351 9.15 23.99 16.98
N ALA A 352 9.12 25.33 16.98
CA ALA A 352 7.89 26.12 16.99
C ALA A 352 6.88 25.73 18.09
N GLY A 353 7.38 25.33 19.27
CA GLY A 353 6.54 24.88 20.40
C GLY A 353 6.06 23.42 20.30
N ILE A 354 6.46 22.69 19.27
CA ILE A 354 6.18 21.26 19.09
C ILE A 354 7.37 20.48 19.63
N ASP A 355 7.09 19.50 20.48
CA ASP A 355 8.08 18.51 20.90
C ASP A 355 8.30 17.48 19.79
N LEU A 356 9.51 17.45 19.23
CA LEU A 356 9.83 16.60 18.09
C LEU A 356 9.98 15.12 18.50
N LEU A 357 10.05 14.82 19.79
CA LEU A 357 10.09 13.46 20.32
C LEU A 357 8.69 12.85 20.50
N ASP A 358 7.62 13.64 20.37
CA ASP A 358 6.24 13.16 20.47
C ASP A 358 5.77 12.58 19.11
N PRO A 359 5.62 11.26 18.96
CA PRO A 359 5.19 10.65 17.71
C PRO A 359 3.70 10.90 17.42
N THR A 360 2.95 11.51 18.34
CA THR A 360 1.54 11.91 18.12
C THR A 360 1.43 13.29 17.49
N LYS A 361 2.56 13.96 17.20
CA LYS A 361 2.62 15.33 16.65
C LYS A 361 3.25 15.40 15.26
N ILE A 362 2.62 16.19 14.39
CA ILE A 362 3.19 16.64 13.11
C ILE A 362 3.89 17.98 13.29
N VAL A 363 4.79 18.30 12.36
CA VAL A 363 5.17 19.69 12.09
C VAL A 363 4.46 20.12 10.80
N PRO A 364 3.52 21.09 10.85
CA PRO A 364 2.85 21.60 9.65
C PRO A 364 3.85 22.04 8.57
N GLU A 365 3.55 21.75 7.30
CA GLU A 365 4.44 22.06 6.18
C GLU A 365 4.63 23.57 5.98
N GLU A 366 3.70 24.37 6.48
CA GLU A 366 3.76 25.83 6.51
C GLU A 366 4.84 26.36 7.46
N LEU A 367 5.21 25.59 8.50
CA LEU A 367 6.29 25.93 9.43
C LEU A 367 7.64 25.39 8.94
N ALA A 368 7.65 24.21 8.32
CA ALA A 368 8.83 23.59 7.75
C ALA A 368 8.47 22.84 6.45
N PRO A 369 8.83 23.38 5.26
CA PRO A 369 8.46 22.75 4.01
C PRO A 369 9.22 21.43 3.81
N VAL A 370 8.56 20.47 3.16
CA VAL A 370 9.18 19.19 2.76
C VAL A 370 10.10 19.44 1.56
N GLN A 371 11.41 19.24 1.74
CA GLN A 371 12.41 19.42 0.69
C GLN A 371 12.64 18.09 -0.04
N PRO A 372 12.46 18.01 -1.37
CA PRO A 372 12.64 16.76 -2.11
C PRO A 372 14.13 16.38 -2.20
N VAL A 373 14.43 15.10 -1.93
CA VAL A 373 15.81 14.55 -1.87
C VAL A 373 16.07 13.38 -2.80
N GLY A 374 15.03 12.76 -3.36
CA GLY A 374 15.18 11.73 -4.38
C GLY A 374 13.85 11.16 -4.84
N LYS A 375 13.91 10.24 -5.80
CA LYS A 375 12.73 9.58 -6.39
C LYS A 375 12.82 8.07 -6.22
N LEU A 376 11.74 7.47 -5.74
CA LEU A 376 11.49 6.04 -5.73
C LEU A 376 10.64 5.67 -6.96
N THR A 377 11.06 4.66 -7.72
CA THR A 377 10.27 4.05 -8.80
C THR A 377 10.21 2.54 -8.57
N LEU A 378 9.00 1.99 -8.41
CA LEU A 378 8.79 0.53 -8.31
C LEU A 378 8.50 -0.03 -9.69
N ASN A 379 9.32 -0.97 -10.16
CA ASN A 379 9.30 -1.39 -11.56
C ASN A 379 9.32 -2.91 -11.76
N ARG A 380 9.34 -3.70 -10.67
CA ARG A 380 9.39 -5.17 -10.75
C ARG A 380 8.53 -5.83 -9.67
N THR A 381 7.69 -6.77 -10.05
CA THR A 381 6.92 -7.61 -9.12
C THR A 381 7.79 -8.76 -8.60
N PRO A 382 7.52 -9.37 -7.43
CA PRO A 382 8.29 -10.51 -6.95
C PRO A 382 8.07 -11.74 -7.83
N THR A 383 9.12 -12.53 -8.04
CA THR A 383 9.04 -13.84 -8.70
C THR A 383 8.30 -14.85 -7.81
N ASN A 384 8.52 -14.77 -6.49
CA ASN A 384 7.82 -15.58 -5.49
C ASN A 384 7.43 -14.75 -4.26
N PHE A 385 6.12 -14.59 -4.05
CA PHE A 385 5.59 -13.80 -2.93
C PHE A 385 6.09 -14.28 -1.56
N PHE A 386 6.18 -15.58 -1.32
CA PHE A 386 6.60 -16.10 -0.02
C PHE A 386 8.11 -15.88 0.24
N ALA A 387 8.95 -16.21 -0.73
CA ALA A 387 10.40 -16.08 -0.63
C ALA A 387 10.87 -14.63 -0.46
N GLU A 388 10.09 -13.68 -0.97
CA GLU A 388 10.46 -12.27 -1.03
C GLU A 388 9.57 -11.43 -0.09
N THR A 389 8.29 -11.28 -0.41
CA THR A 389 7.37 -10.42 0.35
C THR A 389 7.04 -10.95 1.74
N GLU A 390 6.84 -12.26 1.91
CA GLU A 390 6.55 -12.81 3.23
C GLU A 390 7.81 -12.82 4.11
N GLN A 391 8.96 -13.23 3.56
CA GLN A 391 10.20 -13.40 4.32
C GLN A 391 11.05 -12.13 4.50
N VAL A 392 10.78 -11.03 3.80
CA VAL A 392 11.50 -9.77 4.05
C VAL A 392 11.36 -9.32 5.51
N ALA A 393 12.46 -8.93 6.11
CA ALA A 393 12.55 -8.40 7.46
C ALA A 393 12.99 -6.94 7.39
N PHE A 394 12.07 -6.04 7.68
CA PHE A 394 12.35 -4.63 7.89
C PHE A 394 12.70 -4.39 9.35
N HIS A 395 13.51 -3.37 9.66
CA HIS A 395 13.81 -2.95 11.01
C HIS A 395 14.34 -1.52 11.06
N VAL A 396 13.69 -0.63 11.84
CA VAL A 396 14.09 0.78 12.03
C VAL A 396 15.51 1.00 12.59
N GLY A 397 16.18 -0.04 13.10
CA GLY A 397 17.57 0.00 13.57
C GLY A 397 18.59 -0.38 12.49
N HIS A 398 18.15 -0.75 11.29
CA HIS A 398 19.03 -0.82 10.12
C HIS A 398 19.29 0.60 9.64
N LEU A 399 20.38 1.20 10.10
CA LEU A 399 20.76 2.59 9.84
C LEU A 399 22.09 2.66 9.06
N PRO A 400 22.20 3.55 8.06
CA PRO A 400 23.45 3.83 7.37
C PRO A 400 24.24 4.90 8.14
N PRO A 401 25.55 5.08 7.84
CA PRO A 401 26.27 6.28 8.26
C PRO A 401 25.50 7.56 7.91
N GLY A 402 25.47 8.55 8.80
CA GLY A 402 24.80 9.82 8.53
C GLY A 402 23.34 9.92 9.00
N ILE A 403 22.76 8.84 9.52
CA ILE A 403 21.40 8.81 10.10
C ILE A 403 21.46 8.11 11.46
N ASP A 404 20.90 8.75 12.48
CA ASP A 404 20.82 8.23 13.85
C ASP A 404 19.41 8.46 14.43
N VAL A 405 19.12 7.84 15.57
CA VAL A 405 17.83 7.92 16.27
C VAL A 405 17.78 9.13 17.22
N THR A 406 16.57 9.44 17.68
CA THR A 406 16.30 10.43 18.75
C THR A 406 15.76 9.74 20.00
N ASN A 407 15.48 10.52 21.04
CA ASN A 407 14.92 10.04 22.30
C ASN A 407 13.40 9.76 22.26
N ASP A 408 12.78 9.75 21.07
CA ASP A 408 11.37 9.39 20.88
C ASP A 408 11.09 8.02 21.55
N PRO A 409 10.27 7.97 22.62
CA PRO A 409 10.08 6.75 23.40
C PRO A 409 9.46 5.60 22.61
N LEU A 410 8.65 5.91 21.60
CA LEU A 410 8.09 4.92 20.70
C LEU A 410 9.16 4.37 19.75
N LEU A 411 10.00 5.22 19.16
CA LEU A 411 11.12 4.80 18.31
C LEU A 411 12.06 3.87 19.08
N GLN A 412 12.44 4.24 20.30
CA GLN A 412 13.38 3.49 21.13
C GLN A 412 12.92 2.05 21.40
N GLY A 413 11.64 1.82 21.73
CA GLY A 413 11.14 0.45 21.91
C GLY A 413 11.01 -0.34 20.61
N ARG A 414 10.79 0.33 19.47
CA ARG A 414 10.79 -0.32 18.14
C ARG A 414 12.17 -0.87 17.77
N LEU A 415 13.25 -0.25 18.25
CA LEU A 415 14.61 -0.76 17.99
C LEU A 415 14.80 -2.19 18.52
N PHE A 416 14.22 -2.49 19.68
CA PHE A 416 14.23 -3.85 20.24
C PHE A 416 13.31 -4.81 19.47
N SER A 417 12.04 -4.43 19.31
CA SER A 417 10.98 -5.36 18.90
C SER A 417 11.21 -5.99 17.52
N TYR A 418 11.78 -5.23 16.59
CA TYR A 418 11.92 -5.66 15.19
C TYR A 418 13.00 -6.72 14.98
N VAL A 419 14.01 -6.81 15.87
CA VAL A 419 14.99 -7.91 15.89
C VAL A 419 14.35 -9.14 16.53
N ASP A 420 13.76 -8.96 17.71
CA ASP A 420 13.18 -10.05 18.52
C ASP A 420 12.11 -10.83 17.76
N THR A 421 11.17 -10.14 17.12
CA THR A 421 10.05 -10.79 16.43
C THR A 421 10.48 -11.71 15.28
N GLN A 422 11.65 -11.48 14.67
CA GLN A 422 12.14 -12.33 13.58
C GLN A 422 12.56 -13.72 14.04
N LEU A 423 12.94 -13.88 15.32
CA LEU A 423 13.43 -15.16 15.84
C LEU A 423 12.37 -16.25 15.70
N THR A 424 11.11 -15.93 16.02
CA THR A 424 9.99 -16.86 15.85
C THR A 424 9.47 -16.85 14.43
N ARG A 425 9.35 -15.67 13.79
CA ARG A 425 8.76 -15.53 12.47
C ARG A 425 9.57 -16.22 11.37
N LEU A 426 10.90 -16.12 11.44
CA LEU A 426 11.84 -16.62 10.42
C LEU A 426 12.74 -17.75 10.95
N GLY A 427 12.40 -18.32 12.10
CA GLY A 427 12.96 -19.58 12.59
C GLY A 427 14.37 -19.51 13.16
N GLY A 428 14.90 -18.33 13.47
CA GLY A 428 16.20 -18.18 14.15
C GLY A 428 16.92 -16.87 13.84
N PRO A 429 18.19 -16.73 14.29
CA PRO A 429 18.95 -15.49 14.20
C PRO A 429 19.56 -15.20 12.81
N ASN A 430 19.55 -16.16 11.89
CA ASN A 430 20.16 -16.03 10.56
C ASN A 430 19.21 -15.45 9.49
N PHE A 431 18.15 -14.74 9.88
CA PHE A 431 17.15 -14.19 8.95
C PHE A 431 17.73 -13.20 7.92
N ALA A 432 18.86 -12.54 8.24
CA ALA A 432 19.60 -11.68 7.33
C ALA A 432 20.21 -12.43 6.14
N GLN A 433 20.38 -13.76 6.24
CA GLN A 433 20.94 -14.58 5.17
C GLN A 433 19.89 -15.07 4.16
N ILE A 434 18.60 -14.88 4.43
CA ILE A 434 17.53 -15.14 3.47
C ILE A 434 17.72 -14.18 2.27
N PRO A 435 17.62 -14.62 1.00
CA PRO A 435 18.03 -13.83 -0.16
C PRO A 435 17.51 -12.39 -0.22
N ILE A 436 16.23 -12.15 0.10
CA ILE A 436 15.65 -10.81 0.11
C ILE A 436 16.18 -9.89 1.24
N ASN A 437 16.82 -10.45 2.26
CA ASN A 437 17.38 -9.70 3.39
C ASN A 437 18.90 -9.53 3.32
N ARG A 438 19.58 -10.18 2.35
CA ARG A 438 21.04 -10.12 2.22
C ARG A 438 21.47 -8.69 1.92
N PRO A 439 22.44 -8.12 2.65
CA PRO A 439 22.95 -6.79 2.35
C PRO A 439 23.71 -6.80 1.02
N HIS A 440 23.73 -5.65 0.35
CA HIS A 440 24.57 -5.43 -0.84
C HIS A 440 25.98 -4.91 -0.49
N ALA A 441 26.24 -4.72 0.81
CA ALA A 441 27.55 -4.41 1.37
C ALA A 441 28.24 -5.68 1.92
N PRO A 442 29.59 -5.74 1.95
CA PRO A 442 30.32 -6.86 2.57
C PRO A 442 29.99 -7.03 4.06
N VAL A 443 29.76 -8.28 4.48
CA VAL A 443 29.55 -8.63 5.90
C VAL A 443 30.77 -9.38 6.42
N ASN A 444 31.46 -8.75 7.38
CA ASN A 444 32.65 -9.30 8.05
C ASN A 444 32.45 -9.25 9.58
N ASP A 445 31.66 -10.16 10.12
CA ASP A 445 31.30 -10.21 11.54
C ASP A 445 31.95 -11.39 12.29
N MET A 446 31.64 -11.47 13.60
CA MET A 446 32.05 -12.56 14.49
C MET A 446 30.87 -13.43 14.98
N LEU A 447 29.69 -13.33 14.33
CA LEU A 447 28.50 -14.11 14.68
C LEU A 447 28.57 -15.49 14.04
N ARG A 448 28.29 -16.57 14.80
CA ARG A 448 28.43 -17.96 14.32
C ARG A 448 27.21 -18.83 14.68
N ASP A 449 27.13 -19.97 14.01
CA ASP A 449 26.10 -21.01 14.20
C ASP A 449 24.66 -20.54 13.94
N GLY A 450 23.70 -20.95 14.79
CA GLY A 450 22.27 -20.65 14.66
C GLY A 450 21.52 -21.53 13.64
N PHE A 451 20.19 -21.56 13.75
CA PHE A 451 19.35 -22.30 12.79
C PHE A 451 19.56 -21.78 11.36
N HIS A 452 19.55 -22.71 10.40
CA HIS A 452 19.67 -22.44 8.96
C HIS A 452 20.88 -21.58 8.55
N GLN A 453 22.03 -21.71 9.22
CA GLN A 453 23.28 -21.10 8.79
C GLN A 453 23.60 -21.46 7.32
N GLN A 454 23.66 -20.46 6.44
CA GLN A 454 23.95 -20.63 5.01
C GLN A 454 25.38 -20.23 4.67
N ALA A 455 25.99 -19.34 5.46
CA ALA A 455 27.38 -18.95 5.29
C ALA A 455 28.33 -20.07 5.79
N VAL A 456 29.43 -20.26 5.09
CA VAL A 456 30.56 -21.09 5.56
C VAL A 456 31.72 -20.15 5.91
N HIS A 457 31.76 -19.72 7.16
CA HIS A 457 32.82 -18.84 7.65
C HIS A 457 34.14 -19.62 7.80
N ALA A 458 35.21 -19.12 7.18
CA ALA A 458 36.56 -19.61 7.41
C ALA A 458 37.21 -18.89 8.61
N GLY A 459 38.34 -19.43 9.09
CA GLY A 459 39.07 -18.88 10.25
C GLY A 459 38.78 -19.62 11.55
N VAL A 460 39.61 -19.37 12.57
CA VAL A 460 39.55 -20.06 13.88
C VAL A 460 39.22 -19.12 15.05
N ALA A 461 39.14 -17.81 14.83
CA ALA A 461 38.98 -16.81 15.86
C ALA A 461 37.78 -15.88 15.63
N PRO A 462 36.55 -16.33 15.89
CA PRO A 462 35.35 -15.48 15.91
C PRO A 462 35.28 -14.64 17.20
N TYR A 463 36.39 -14.01 17.60
CA TYR A 463 36.50 -13.20 18.80
C TYR A 463 37.60 -12.17 18.67
N ARG A 464 37.57 -11.12 19.51
CA ARG A 464 38.63 -10.13 19.62
C ARG A 464 38.99 -9.83 21.08
N PRO A 465 40.24 -9.44 21.37
CA PRO A 465 41.38 -9.45 20.43
C PRO A 465 41.81 -10.88 20.07
N ASN A 466 42.37 -11.07 18.87
CA ASN A 466 42.93 -12.35 18.44
C ASN A 466 44.22 -12.13 17.62
N SER A 467 45.10 -13.13 17.62
CA SER A 467 46.28 -13.19 16.72
C SER A 467 46.21 -14.35 15.72
N LEU A 468 45.35 -15.34 15.97
CA LEU A 468 45.24 -16.55 15.14
C LEU A 468 44.71 -16.26 13.73
N ASP A 469 43.79 -15.29 13.59
CA ASP A 469 43.28 -14.81 12.30
C ASP A 469 43.83 -13.41 11.96
N GLY A 470 45.00 -13.07 12.51
CA GLY A 470 45.67 -11.80 12.23
C GLY A 470 44.95 -10.56 12.75
N GLY A 471 44.04 -10.70 13.72
CA GLY A 471 43.29 -9.60 14.32
C GLY A 471 42.01 -9.20 13.59
N ASN A 472 41.70 -9.86 12.48
CA ASN A 472 40.48 -9.64 11.70
C ASN A 472 39.21 -10.15 12.42
N PRO A 473 38.03 -9.59 12.07
CA PRO A 473 37.85 -8.34 11.32
C PRO A 473 38.27 -7.12 12.15
N PHE A 474 38.74 -6.04 11.52
CA PHE A 474 39.13 -4.79 12.20
C PHE A 474 37.94 -3.82 12.31
N PRO A 475 37.91 -2.93 13.32
CA PRO A 475 36.97 -1.80 13.33
C PRO A 475 37.39 -0.81 12.25
N ALA A 476 36.40 -0.16 11.64
CA ALA A 476 36.62 0.96 10.72
C ALA A 476 37.20 2.17 11.47
N GLY A 477 38.11 2.92 10.81
CA GLY A 477 38.59 4.22 11.27
C GLY A 477 37.71 5.37 10.77
N ASP A 478 37.97 6.60 11.22
CA ASP A 478 37.15 7.78 10.88
C ASP A 478 37.09 8.05 9.36
N ASP A 479 38.18 7.75 8.64
CA ASP A 479 38.27 7.93 7.18
C ASP A 479 37.57 6.82 6.37
N ASP A 480 37.13 5.74 7.01
CA ASP A 480 36.48 4.58 6.37
C ASP A 480 34.94 4.72 6.30
N HIS A 481 34.43 5.94 6.53
CA HIS A 481 33.00 6.26 6.58
C HIS A 481 32.17 5.34 7.51
N PRO A 482 32.56 5.17 8.79
CA PRO A 482 31.88 4.26 9.69
C PRO A 482 30.48 4.77 10.07
N PHE A 483 29.61 3.85 10.50
CA PHE A 483 28.48 4.22 11.34
C PHE A 483 29.03 4.82 12.63
N VAL A 484 28.56 6.01 13.00
CA VAL A 484 28.99 6.72 14.20
C VAL A 484 27.76 6.94 15.06
N ASP A 485 27.79 6.40 16.28
CA ASP A 485 26.86 6.80 17.33
C ASP A 485 27.09 8.29 17.61
N VAL A 486 26.13 9.14 17.25
CA VAL A 486 26.32 10.59 17.35
C VAL A 486 26.42 10.94 18.84
N PRO A 487 27.53 11.57 19.30
CA PRO A 487 27.67 11.91 20.70
C PRO A 487 26.71 13.05 21.06
N VAL A 488 25.57 12.69 21.66
CA VAL A 488 24.57 13.64 22.16
C VAL A 488 24.68 13.76 23.68
N GLN A 489 24.68 14.99 24.19
CA GLN A 489 24.70 15.24 25.63
C GLN A 489 23.33 14.90 26.23
N VAL A 490 23.27 13.88 27.09
CA VAL A 490 22.08 13.59 27.89
C VAL A 490 22.08 14.51 29.12
N ALA A 491 21.00 15.28 29.30
CA ALA A 491 20.84 16.13 30.48
C ALA A 491 20.80 15.30 31.77
N GLN A 492 21.40 15.81 32.86
CA GLN A 492 21.38 15.13 34.14
C GLN A 492 19.94 15.06 34.69
N ALA A 493 19.41 13.85 34.81
CA ALA A 493 18.04 13.61 35.29
C ALA A 493 17.95 12.31 36.12
N PRO A 494 16.96 12.18 37.03
CA PRO A 494 16.65 10.92 37.67
C PRO A 494 16.04 9.93 36.67
N LYS A 495 16.28 8.62 36.86
CA LYS A 495 15.57 7.57 36.11
C LYS A 495 14.12 7.52 36.58
N VAL A 496 13.16 7.70 35.67
CA VAL A 496 11.72 7.79 35.97
C VAL A 496 10.90 6.99 34.95
N ARG A 497 9.61 6.79 35.25
CA ARG A 497 8.59 6.29 34.32
C ARG A 497 7.54 7.39 34.14
N ALA A 498 7.83 8.39 33.32
CA ALA A 498 6.99 9.56 33.12
C ALA A 498 7.25 10.17 31.73
N ASN A 499 6.22 10.76 31.13
CA ASN A 499 6.34 11.61 29.95
C ASN A 499 6.58 13.08 30.39
N PRO A 500 7.20 13.91 29.53
CA PRO A 500 7.29 15.34 29.78
C PRO A 500 5.90 16.00 29.63
N ALA A 501 5.67 17.13 30.32
CA ALA A 501 4.41 17.86 30.22
C ALA A 501 4.12 18.41 28.80
N SER A 502 5.15 18.51 27.94
CA SER A 502 5.01 18.87 26.52
C SER A 502 4.17 17.86 25.73
N PHE A 503 4.03 16.64 26.22
CA PHE A 503 3.26 15.58 25.58
C PHE A 503 1.76 15.64 25.93
N ASP A 504 1.35 16.39 26.96
CA ASP A 504 0.00 16.37 27.53
C ASP A 504 -1.09 17.01 26.64
N ASP A 505 -0.71 17.74 25.57
CA ASP A 505 -1.66 18.29 24.61
C ASP A 505 -2.09 17.21 23.60
N HIS A 506 -3.30 16.71 23.77
CA HIS A 506 -3.85 15.63 22.95
C HIS A 506 -4.93 16.09 21.96
N PHE A 507 -5.26 17.39 21.92
CA PHE A 507 -6.43 17.87 21.17
C PHE A 507 -6.10 18.96 20.14
N SER A 508 -5.09 19.80 20.36
CA SER A 508 -4.85 20.97 19.48
C SER A 508 -4.54 20.55 18.05
N GLN A 509 -3.64 19.59 17.83
CA GLN A 509 -3.32 19.13 16.47
C GLN A 509 -4.44 18.31 15.83
N VAL A 510 -5.28 17.66 16.63
CA VAL A 510 -6.47 16.95 16.13
C VAL A 510 -7.49 17.95 15.59
N ARG A 511 -7.66 19.06 16.30
CA ARG A 511 -8.49 20.20 15.85
C ARG A 511 -7.89 20.85 14.60
N LEU A 512 -6.56 21.04 14.55
CA LEU A 512 -5.87 21.54 13.36
C LEU A 512 -6.17 20.66 12.15
N PHE A 513 -6.03 19.34 12.28
CA PHE A 513 -6.35 18.40 11.20
C PHE A 513 -7.81 18.53 10.76
N TRP A 514 -8.78 18.48 11.70
CA TRP A 514 -10.21 18.62 11.41
C TRP A 514 -10.53 19.92 10.65
N LEU A 515 -9.98 21.05 11.11
CA LEU A 515 -10.19 22.35 10.49
C LEU A 515 -9.50 22.48 9.12
N SER A 516 -8.51 21.63 8.84
CA SER A 516 -7.81 21.58 7.55
C SER A 516 -8.56 20.80 6.47
N MET A 517 -9.58 20.02 6.85
CA MET A 517 -10.35 19.21 5.92
C MET A 517 -11.32 20.06 5.12
N SER A 518 -11.48 19.72 3.83
CA SER A 518 -12.55 20.27 2.99
C SER A 518 -13.93 19.83 3.52
N PRO A 519 -15.01 20.54 3.15
CA PRO A 519 -16.38 20.17 3.52
C PRO A 519 -16.74 18.69 3.30
N VAL A 520 -16.30 18.10 2.18
CA VAL A 520 -16.57 16.69 1.85
C VAL A 520 -15.80 15.74 2.76
N GLU A 521 -14.53 16.04 3.03
CA GLU A 521 -13.70 15.25 3.95
C GLU A 521 -14.24 15.31 5.38
N ARG A 522 -14.71 16.48 5.83
CA ARG A 522 -15.36 16.65 7.13
C ARG A 522 -16.60 15.77 7.26
N GLU A 523 -17.44 15.74 6.24
CA GLU A 523 -18.63 14.89 6.22
C GLU A 523 -18.29 13.39 6.24
N HIS A 524 -17.24 12.97 5.53
CA HIS A 524 -16.77 11.60 5.55
C HIS A 524 -16.23 11.18 6.93
N ILE A 525 -15.47 12.05 7.60
CA ILE A 525 -14.98 11.83 8.96
C ILE A 525 -16.15 11.66 9.94
N ILE A 526 -17.14 12.55 9.89
CA ILE A 526 -18.37 12.44 10.72
C ILE A 526 -19.03 11.08 10.49
N ARG A 527 -19.27 10.71 9.23
CA ARG A 527 -19.91 9.44 8.86
C ARG A 527 -19.09 8.23 9.32
N ALA A 528 -17.76 8.31 9.27
CA ALA A 528 -16.87 7.25 9.75
C ALA A 528 -16.99 7.05 11.27
N TYR A 529 -16.89 8.13 12.07
CA TYR A 529 -17.10 8.06 13.52
C TYR A 529 -18.50 7.54 13.87
N THR A 530 -19.55 8.03 13.20
CA THR A 530 -20.92 7.55 13.41
C THR A 530 -21.06 6.06 13.10
N PHE A 531 -20.48 5.59 11.99
CA PHE A 531 -20.51 4.17 11.63
C PHE A 531 -19.78 3.30 12.66
N GLU A 532 -18.56 3.69 13.04
CA GLU A 532 -17.72 2.93 13.96
C GLU A 532 -18.32 2.86 15.37
N LEU A 533 -18.66 4.01 15.95
CA LEU A 533 -19.29 4.09 17.28
C LEU A 533 -20.71 3.52 17.28
N GLY A 534 -21.39 3.54 16.13
CA GLY A 534 -22.70 2.90 15.95
C GLY A 534 -22.64 1.39 16.17
N LYS A 535 -21.48 0.75 15.89
CA LYS A 535 -21.26 -0.68 16.13
C LYS A 535 -20.83 -1.02 17.55
N CYS A 536 -20.41 -0.05 18.37
CA CYS A 536 -20.14 -0.30 19.78
C CYS A 536 -21.44 -0.67 20.51
N TYR A 537 -21.38 -1.67 21.39
CA TYR A 537 -22.50 -2.11 22.19
C TYR A 537 -22.73 -1.21 23.41
N HIS A 538 -21.65 -0.85 24.12
CA HIS A 538 -21.72 -0.12 25.38
C HIS A 538 -21.88 1.39 25.17
N GLN A 539 -22.97 1.95 25.69
CA GLN A 539 -23.29 3.38 25.60
C GLN A 539 -22.21 4.28 26.24
N ALA A 540 -21.65 3.87 27.38
CA ALA A 540 -20.61 4.65 28.08
C ALA A 540 -19.37 4.91 27.21
N ILE A 541 -19.02 3.97 26.33
CA ILE A 541 -17.91 4.14 25.38
C ILE A 541 -18.24 5.22 24.36
N LYS A 542 -19.48 5.21 23.83
CA LYS A 542 -19.95 6.23 22.87
C LYS A 542 -19.96 7.61 23.50
N GLU A 543 -20.52 7.74 24.71
CA GLU A 543 -20.58 9.01 25.45
C GLU A 543 -19.18 9.55 25.76
N ARG A 544 -18.25 8.69 26.18
CA ARG A 544 -16.87 9.09 26.46
C ARG A 544 -16.13 9.52 25.19
N GLN A 545 -16.30 8.81 24.07
CA GLN A 545 -15.72 9.27 22.81
C GLN A 545 -16.35 10.57 22.33
N LEU A 546 -17.66 10.78 22.50
CA LEU A 546 -18.30 12.09 22.22
C LEU A 546 -17.69 13.21 23.08
N GLN A 547 -17.33 12.94 24.34
CA GLN A 547 -16.62 13.92 25.16
C GLN A 547 -15.23 14.25 24.59
N CYS A 548 -14.48 13.27 24.09
CA CYS A 548 -13.22 13.51 23.38
C CYS A 548 -13.44 14.35 22.11
N LEU A 549 -14.48 14.06 21.33
CA LEU A 549 -14.82 14.85 20.14
C LEU A 549 -15.23 16.28 20.49
N ALA A 550 -15.97 16.50 21.59
CA ALA A 550 -16.32 17.85 22.06
C ALA A 550 -15.07 18.66 22.42
N ASN A 551 -14.07 18.02 23.01
CA ASN A 551 -12.78 18.63 23.33
C ASN A 551 -11.93 18.96 22.08
N ILE A 552 -12.24 18.35 20.93
CA ILE A 552 -11.62 18.64 19.64
C ILE A 552 -12.39 19.76 18.92
N ASP A 553 -13.67 19.52 18.63
CA ASP A 553 -14.53 20.46 17.92
C ASP A 553 -16.03 20.23 18.17
N PRO A 554 -16.80 21.27 18.58
CA PRO A 554 -18.23 21.14 18.84
C PRO A 554 -19.07 20.75 17.62
N VAL A 555 -18.70 21.17 16.39
CA VAL A 555 -19.48 20.83 15.18
C VAL A 555 -19.30 19.35 14.86
N LEU A 556 -18.07 18.85 14.89
CA LEU A 556 -17.79 17.42 14.74
C LEU A 556 -18.58 16.60 15.76
N CYS A 557 -18.47 16.95 17.04
CA CYS A 557 -19.17 16.24 18.12
C CYS A 557 -20.70 16.23 17.90
N ALA A 558 -21.29 17.39 17.61
CA ALA A 558 -22.73 17.51 17.44
C ALA A 558 -23.27 16.67 16.26
N GLN A 559 -22.54 16.63 15.15
CA GLN A 559 -22.92 15.85 13.98
C GLN A 559 -22.81 14.34 14.25
N VAL A 560 -21.73 13.89 14.90
CA VAL A 560 -21.57 12.48 15.29
C VAL A 560 -22.63 12.07 16.31
N ALA A 561 -22.89 12.90 17.33
CA ALA A 561 -23.91 12.67 18.35
C ALA A 561 -25.31 12.55 17.73
N THR A 562 -25.63 13.42 16.75
CA THR A 562 -26.87 13.34 15.97
C THR A 562 -26.99 11.99 15.25
N GLY A 563 -25.93 11.55 14.58
CA GLY A 563 -25.89 10.25 13.91
C GLY A 563 -26.04 9.05 14.85
N LEU A 564 -25.62 9.20 16.12
CA LEU A 564 -25.77 8.17 17.16
C LEU A 564 -27.10 8.27 17.93
N GLY A 565 -27.87 9.35 17.75
CA GLY A 565 -29.08 9.61 18.54
C GLY A 565 -28.80 9.95 20.00
N LEU A 566 -27.65 10.57 20.30
CA LEU A 566 -27.20 10.94 21.65
C LEU A 566 -27.07 12.46 21.80
N PRO A 567 -27.14 13.01 23.02
CA PRO A 567 -26.84 14.42 23.25
C PRO A 567 -25.34 14.69 23.04
N ALA A 568 -25.01 15.84 22.46
CA ALA A 568 -23.64 16.31 22.37
C ALA A 568 -23.20 16.91 23.73
N PRO A 569 -22.13 16.43 24.36
CA PRO A 569 -21.60 17.04 25.58
C PRO A 569 -20.90 18.38 25.26
N GLU A 570 -20.79 19.23 26.28
CA GLU A 570 -19.95 20.43 26.22
C GLU A 570 -18.46 20.07 26.38
N PRO A 571 -17.54 20.86 25.78
CA PRO A 571 -16.11 20.67 25.99
C PRO A 571 -15.73 20.84 27.47
N THR A 572 -14.88 19.94 27.97
CA THR A 572 -14.34 19.99 29.34
C THR A 572 -12.98 20.69 29.42
N VAL A 573 -12.38 21.00 28.28
CA VAL A 573 -11.11 21.72 28.16
C VAL A 573 -11.28 22.91 27.21
N PRO A 574 -10.47 23.97 27.33
CA PRO A 574 -10.48 25.06 26.36
C PRO A 574 -10.17 24.54 24.96
N LEU A 575 -10.95 24.99 23.97
CA LEU A 575 -10.67 24.69 22.57
C LEU A 575 -9.41 25.42 22.13
N ALA A 576 -8.49 24.71 21.48
CA ALA A 576 -7.27 25.30 20.96
C ALA A 576 -7.58 26.28 19.81
N ASP A 577 -6.89 27.42 19.83
CA ASP A 577 -6.86 28.34 18.70
C ASP A 577 -5.72 27.89 17.77
N VAL A 578 -6.08 27.38 16.59
CA VAL A 578 -5.14 26.71 15.67
C VAL A 578 -5.36 27.18 14.25
N GLU A 579 -4.26 27.40 13.54
CA GLU A 579 -4.26 27.70 12.11
C GLU A 579 -4.38 26.38 11.31
N PRO A 580 -5.37 26.25 10.40
CA PRO A 580 -5.47 25.09 9.51
C PRO A 580 -4.25 24.97 8.59
N SER A 581 -3.89 23.73 8.23
CA SER A 581 -2.83 23.38 7.28
C SER A 581 -3.43 22.78 6.01
N PRO A 582 -3.59 23.56 4.92
CA PRO A 582 -4.14 23.08 3.65
C PRO A 582 -3.37 21.91 3.04
N ALA A 583 -2.11 21.67 3.44
CA ALA A 583 -1.32 20.52 3.01
C ALA A 583 -1.92 19.16 3.46
N LEU A 584 -2.77 19.14 4.49
CA LEU A 584 -3.34 17.90 5.05
C LEU A 584 -4.52 17.38 4.23
N SER A 585 -5.26 18.24 3.53
CA SER A 585 -6.37 17.83 2.67
C SER A 585 -5.86 17.11 1.41
N GLN A 586 -6.56 16.05 1.00
CA GLN A 586 -6.31 15.38 -0.28
C GLN A 586 -7.22 15.90 -1.42
N VAL A 587 -8.18 16.77 -1.11
CA VAL A 587 -9.16 17.30 -2.07
C VAL A 587 -8.75 18.71 -2.55
N GLY A 588 -8.99 19.02 -3.82
CA GLY A 588 -8.77 20.36 -4.39
C GLY A 588 -7.50 20.52 -5.21
N ARG A 589 -6.76 19.43 -5.47
CA ARG A 589 -5.64 19.38 -6.40
C ARG A 589 -5.93 18.40 -7.54
N GLN A 590 -5.35 18.66 -8.70
CA GLN A 590 -5.44 17.81 -9.89
C GLN A 590 -4.18 16.97 -10.05
N TRP A 591 -4.36 15.72 -10.48
CA TRP A 591 -3.28 14.73 -10.60
C TRP A 591 -3.39 13.92 -11.89
N PRO A 592 -2.28 13.31 -12.36
CA PRO A 592 -2.29 12.43 -13.52
C PRO A 592 -3.18 11.19 -13.32
N ALA A 593 -3.72 10.65 -14.41
CA ALA A 593 -4.62 9.50 -14.40
C ALA A 593 -3.90 8.16 -14.70
N ASP A 594 -2.58 8.14 -14.66
CA ASP A 594 -1.75 7.02 -15.06
C ASP A 594 -2.08 5.75 -14.24
N GLY A 595 -2.25 4.64 -14.95
CA GLY A 595 -2.63 3.33 -14.40
C GLY A 595 -4.03 3.27 -13.80
N ARG A 596 -4.94 4.20 -14.14
CA ARG A 596 -6.36 4.13 -13.75
C ARG A 596 -7.13 3.16 -14.63
N MET A 597 -8.12 2.49 -14.04
CA MET A 597 -8.94 1.48 -14.71
C MET A 597 -10.19 2.14 -15.33
N VAL A 598 -10.37 1.99 -16.64
CA VAL A 598 -11.54 2.52 -17.37
C VAL A 598 -12.38 1.36 -17.89
N GLY A 599 -13.56 1.16 -17.31
CA GLY A 599 -14.48 0.13 -17.77
C GLY A 599 -15.23 0.58 -19.02
N ILE A 600 -15.34 -0.28 -20.03
CA ILE A 600 -16.09 0.00 -21.26
C ILE A 600 -17.17 -1.08 -21.42
N VAL A 601 -18.42 -0.69 -21.24
CA VAL A 601 -19.58 -1.56 -21.45
C VAL A 601 -19.89 -1.65 -22.94
N VAL A 602 -19.94 -2.87 -23.45
CA VAL A 602 -20.12 -3.19 -24.86
C VAL A 602 -20.98 -4.43 -25.05
N ASP A 603 -21.66 -4.53 -26.19
CA ASP A 603 -22.40 -5.71 -26.63
C ASP A 603 -22.21 -5.94 -28.15
N PRO A 604 -22.73 -7.05 -28.71
CA PRO A 604 -22.55 -7.35 -30.14
C PRO A 604 -23.17 -6.33 -31.11
N GLU A 605 -24.09 -5.49 -30.66
CA GLU A 605 -24.75 -4.46 -31.49
C GLU A 605 -24.00 -3.11 -31.47
N ALA A 606 -22.94 -3.00 -30.67
CA ALA A 606 -22.11 -1.79 -30.60
C ALA A 606 -21.28 -1.57 -31.87
N ASP A 607 -20.92 -0.31 -32.12
CA ASP A 607 -19.89 0.04 -33.11
C ASP A 607 -18.50 -0.39 -32.59
N LEU A 608 -18.05 -1.59 -33.00
CA LEU A 608 -16.80 -2.18 -32.53
C LEU A 608 -15.55 -1.42 -32.98
N ASP A 609 -15.62 -0.65 -34.08
CA ASP A 609 -14.51 0.21 -34.51
C ASP A 609 -14.38 1.39 -33.55
N SER A 610 -15.50 2.02 -33.17
CA SER A 610 -15.50 3.04 -32.13
C SER A 610 -15.01 2.51 -30.78
N VAL A 611 -15.34 1.27 -30.41
CA VAL A 611 -14.86 0.64 -29.16
C VAL A 611 -13.35 0.40 -29.22
N ARG A 612 -12.82 -0.08 -30.35
CA ARG A 612 -11.38 -0.27 -30.53
C ARG A 612 -10.63 1.05 -30.39
N ALA A 613 -11.10 2.10 -31.08
CA ALA A 613 -10.52 3.44 -30.96
C ALA A 613 -10.53 3.96 -29.52
N ALA A 614 -11.63 3.73 -28.77
CA ALA A 614 -11.70 4.11 -27.36
C ALA A 614 -10.65 3.37 -26.51
N ARG A 615 -10.47 2.07 -26.71
CA ARG A 615 -9.45 1.28 -25.99
C ARG A 615 -8.03 1.75 -26.28
N GLU A 616 -7.71 1.97 -27.55
CA GLU A 616 -6.40 2.46 -27.97
C GLU A 616 -6.12 3.84 -27.37
N ALA A 617 -7.12 4.72 -27.34
CA ALA A 617 -7.00 6.05 -26.72
C ALA A 617 -6.82 5.99 -25.20
N VAL A 618 -7.49 5.05 -24.49
CA VAL A 618 -7.28 4.85 -23.05
C VAL A 618 -5.84 4.40 -22.77
N PHE A 619 -5.32 3.42 -23.53
CA PHE A 619 -3.92 2.98 -23.38
C PHE A 619 -2.92 4.09 -23.71
N ALA A 620 -3.16 4.86 -24.76
CA ALA A 620 -2.30 5.98 -25.13
C ALA A 620 -2.25 7.09 -24.08
N ALA A 621 -3.31 7.21 -23.27
CA ALA A 621 -3.39 8.10 -22.11
C ALA A 621 -2.80 7.47 -20.83
N ASP A 622 -2.01 6.40 -20.96
CA ASP A 622 -1.37 5.65 -19.87
C ASP A 622 -2.38 5.08 -18.85
N MET A 623 -3.62 4.81 -19.27
CA MET A 623 -4.69 4.16 -18.50
C MET A 623 -4.95 2.74 -18.99
N VAL A 624 -5.75 1.96 -18.24
CA VAL A 624 -6.03 0.55 -18.56
C VAL A 624 -7.51 0.37 -18.92
N PRO A 625 -7.85 0.03 -20.18
CA PRO A 625 -9.22 -0.25 -20.59
C PRO A 625 -9.63 -1.69 -20.24
N LEU A 626 -10.82 -1.83 -19.67
CA LEU A 626 -11.41 -3.12 -19.31
C LEU A 626 -12.77 -3.26 -20.00
N LEU A 627 -12.88 -4.16 -20.98
CA LEU A 627 -14.16 -4.44 -21.65
C LEU A 627 -15.06 -5.30 -20.77
N ILE A 628 -16.30 -4.84 -20.64
CA ILE A 628 -17.36 -5.50 -19.88
C ILE A 628 -18.49 -5.83 -20.85
N ALA A 629 -18.80 -7.11 -20.99
CA ALA A 629 -19.69 -7.61 -22.04
C ALA A 629 -20.75 -8.60 -21.51
N PRO A 630 -21.72 -9.05 -22.33
CA PRO A 630 -22.69 -10.07 -21.91
C PRO A 630 -22.07 -11.41 -21.47
N HIS A 631 -20.88 -11.76 -21.97
CA HIS A 631 -20.18 -13.02 -21.67
C HIS A 631 -18.66 -12.87 -21.74
N GLY A 632 -17.91 -13.78 -21.11
CA GLY A 632 -16.43 -13.76 -21.05
C GLY A 632 -15.69 -14.26 -22.29
N GLY A 633 -16.40 -14.50 -23.41
CA GLY A 633 -15.80 -14.82 -24.71
C GLY A 633 -15.32 -13.57 -25.46
N THR A 634 -15.53 -13.55 -26.78
CA THR A 634 -15.21 -12.40 -27.63
C THR A 634 -16.48 -11.69 -28.12
N ILE A 635 -16.42 -10.37 -28.25
CA ILE A 635 -17.44 -9.57 -28.96
C ILE A 635 -16.82 -9.15 -30.30
N GLY A 636 -17.22 -9.84 -31.37
CA GLY A 636 -16.43 -9.86 -32.61
C GLY A 636 -15.06 -10.51 -32.35
N ASP A 637 -13.99 -9.76 -32.61
CA ASP A 637 -12.60 -10.14 -32.34
C ASP A 637 -12.06 -9.59 -31.00
N LEU A 638 -12.85 -8.79 -30.27
CA LEU A 638 -12.42 -8.17 -29.02
C LEU A 638 -12.66 -9.12 -27.83
N PRO A 639 -11.62 -9.52 -27.08
CA PRO A 639 -11.80 -10.35 -25.89
C PRO A 639 -12.42 -9.54 -24.76
N ALA A 640 -13.50 -10.05 -24.16
CA ALA A 640 -14.09 -9.46 -22.97
C ALA A 640 -13.24 -9.80 -21.74
N GLN A 641 -12.90 -8.79 -20.94
CA GLN A 641 -12.16 -8.99 -19.67
C GLN A 641 -13.09 -9.30 -18.51
N ARG A 642 -14.35 -8.84 -18.59
CA ARG A 642 -15.42 -9.17 -17.65
C ARG A 642 -16.71 -9.43 -18.41
N SER A 643 -17.53 -10.35 -17.88
CA SER A 643 -18.95 -10.36 -18.20
C SER A 643 -19.72 -9.42 -17.26
N PHE A 644 -20.99 -9.13 -17.56
CA PHE A 644 -21.88 -8.43 -16.63
C PHE A 644 -22.05 -9.16 -15.29
N ALA A 645 -21.80 -10.47 -15.24
CA ALA A 645 -21.84 -11.26 -14.00
C ALA A 645 -20.55 -11.14 -13.17
N THR A 646 -19.41 -10.85 -13.80
CA THR A 646 -18.10 -10.84 -13.14
C THR A 646 -17.55 -9.44 -12.93
N GLY A 647 -18.02 -8.43 -13.67
CA GLY A 647 -17.56 -7.05 -13.53
C GLY A 647 -18.37 -6.26 -12.52
N ARG A 648 -17.70 -5.41 -11.74
CA ARG A 648 -18.35 -4.47 -10.80
C ARG A 648 -17.79 -3.06 -10.89
N SER A 649 -18.62 -2.08 -10.53
CA SER A 649 -18.28 -0.64 -10.47
C SER A 649 -17.03 -0.33 -9.65
N VAL A 650 -16.77 -1.13 -8.61
CA VAL A 650 -15.69 -0.89 -7.65
C VAL A 650 -14.30 -1.26 -8.19
N GLU A 651 -14.23 -2.05 -9.26
CA GLU A 651 -12.98 -2.36 -9.98
C GLU A 651 -12.51 -1.19 -10.87
N LEU A 652 -13.36 -0.17 -11.06
CA LEU A 652 -13.19 0.86 -12.08
C LEU A 652 -12.92 2.23 -11.46
N ASP A 653 -12.15 3.09 -12.12
CA ASP A 653 -12.02 4.50 -11.76
C ASP A 653 -13.00 5.38 -12.57
N ALA A 654 -13.32 4.98 -13.79
CA ALA A 654 -14.35 5.58 -14.63
C ALA A 654 -15.10 4.52 -15.45
N LEU A 655 -16.31 4.88 -15.89
CA LEU A 655 -17.19 4.01 -16.68
C LEU A 655 -17.56 4.66 -18.01
N LEU A 656 -17.35 3.93 -19.09
CA LEU A 656 -17.68 4.30 -20.45
C LEU A 656 -18.76 3.35 -20.99
N LEU A 657 -19.80 3.91 -21.60
CA LEU A 657 -20.95 3.18 -22.12
C LEU A 657 -20.98 3.31 -23.63
N ALA A 658 -20.55 2.25 -24.32
CA ALA A 658 -20.52 2.21 -25.79
C ALA A 658 -21.87 1.83 -26.40
N SER A 659 -22.67 1.05 -25.66
CA SER A 659 -23.98 0.60 -26.09
C SER A 659 -24.94 0.42 -24.93
N ALA A 660 -26.21 0.12 -25.25
CA ALA A 660 -27.27 -0.18 -24.30
C ALA A 660 -27.63 -1.68 -24.33
N PRO A 661 -26.82 -2.55 -23.70
CA PRO A 661 -27.01 -4.00 -23.77
C PRO A 661 -28.35 -4.45 -23.22
N ALA A 662 -29.08 -5.26 -23.99
CA ALA A 662 -30.23 -5.99 -23.48
C ALA A 662 -29.81 -7.00 -22.38
N PRO A 663 -30.74 -7.45 -21.52
CA PRO A 663 -30.44 -8.49 -20.53
C PRO A 663 -29.74 -9.69 -21.17
N ALA A 664 -28.55 -10.02 -20.69
CA ALA A 664 -27.78 -11.13 -21.23
C ALA A 664 -28.48 -12.48 -20.93
N PRO A 665 -28.15 -13.57 -21.64
CA PRO A 665 -28.84 -14.86 -21.46
C PRO A 665 -28.81 -15.44 -20.04
N ASP A 666 -27.85 -15.03 -19.21
CA ASP A 666 -27.72 -15.44 -17.80
C ASP A 666 -28.45 -14.51 -16.81
N ALA A 667 -29.02 -13.38 -17.29
CA ALA A 667 -29.90 -12.52 -16.52
C ALA A 667 -31.30 -13.16 -16.44
N MET A 668 -31.48 -14.01 -15.43
CA MET A 668 -32.72 -14.80 -15.29
C MET A 668 -33.80 -14.02 -14.50
N PRO A 669 -35.02 -13.81 -15.05
CA PRO A 669 -36.10 -13.13 -14.35
C PRO A 669 -36.47 -13.74 -12.99
N ALA A 670 -36.24 -15.05 -12.82
CA ALA A 670 -36.47 -15.75 -11.55
C ALA A 670 -35.49 -15.36 -10.43
N ARG A 671 -34.36 -14.74 -10.76
CA ARG A 671 -33.34 -14.27 -9.80
C ARG A 671 -33.33 -12.76 -9.68
N ASP A 672 -33.64 -12.06 -10.77
CA ASP A 672 -33.86 -10.62 -10.80
C ASP A 672 -35.04 -10.31 -11.72
N ALA A 673 -36.18 -9.94 -11.14
CA ALA A 673 -37.38 -9.62 -11.90
C ALA A 673 -37.18 -8.48 -12.90
N LYS A 674 -36.14 -7.64 -12.74
CA LYS A 674 -35.80 -6.58 -13.71
C LYS A 674 -35.27 -7.14 -15.03
N ALA A 675 -34.77 -8.37 -15.05
CA ALA A 675 -34.33 -9.04 -16.28
C ALA A 675 -35.54 -9.55 -17.07
N GLY A 676 -36.22 -8.66 -17.81
CA GLY A 676 -37.28 -9.02 -18.75
C GLY A 676 -38.72 -8.89 -18.24
N ALA A 677 -38.98 -8.13 -17.17
CA ALA A 677 -40.34 -7.79 -16.76
C ALA A 677 -41.01 -6.80 -17.74
N ALA A 678 -42.33 -6.92 -17.91
CA ALA A 678 -43.10 -5.92 -18.66
C ALA A 678 -43.02 -4.56 -17.95
N GLY A 679 -42.44 -3.55 -18.62
CA GLY A 679 -42.23 -2.21 -18.05
C GLY A 679 -40.91 -2.03 -17.29
N SER A 680 -40.01 -3.03 -17.28
CA SER A 680 -38.63 -2.83 -16.81
C SER A 680 -37.79 -2.09 -17.85
N ALA A 681 -36.63 -1.60 -17.40
CA ALA A 681 -35.58 -1.11 -18.28
C ALA A 681 -35.26 -2.14 -19.38
N THR A 682 -34.93 -1.65 -20.57
CA THR A 682 -34.50 -2.50 -21.69
C THR A 682 -33.03 -2.88 -21.57
N VAL A 683 -32.28 -2.22 -20.69
CA VAL A 683 -30.87 -2.47 -20.40
C VAL A 683 -30.72 -3.58 -19.35
N ASP A 684 -29.66 -4.38 -19.46
CA ASP A 684 -29.31 -5.39 -18.44
C ASP A 684 -29.25 -4.76 -17.04
N PRO A 685 -29.98 -5.29 -16.04
CA PRO A 685 -30.05 -4.68 -14.72
C PRO A 685 -28.70 -4.60 -14.00
N ARG A 686 -27.72 -5.46 -14.35
CA ARG A 686 -26.38 -5.41 -13.77
C ARG A 686 -25.57 -4.24 -14.29
N VAL A 687 -25.79 -3.82 -15.53
CA VAL A 687 -25.18 -2.60 -16.10
C VAL A 687 -25.79 -1.36 -15.44
N LEU A 688 -27.10 -1.32 -15.24
CA LEU A 688 -27.75 -0.23 -14.52
C LEU A 688 -27.25 -0.10 -13.08
N LEU A 689 -27.11 -1.23 -12.38
CA LEU A 689 -26.53 -1.28 -11.04
C LEU A 689 -25.08 -0.77 -11.02
N MET A 690 -24.27 -1.13 -12.02
CA MET A 690 -22.90 -0.64 -12.15
C MET A 690 -22.86 0.89 -12.32
N VAL A 691 -23.74 1.45 -13.16
CA VAL A 691 -23.87 2.91 -13.34
C VAL A 691 -24.31 3.59 -12.05
N GLU A 692 -25.30 3.03 -11.34
CA GLU A 692 -25.81 3.57 -10.08
C GLU A 692 -24.71 3.64 -9.01
N GLU A 693 -23.91 2.56 -8.87
CA GLU A 693 -22.79 2.53 -7.94
C GLU A 693 -21.68 3.51 -8.33
N CYS A 694 -21.25 3.53 -9.60
CA CYS A 694 -20.29 4.53 -10.09
C CYS A 694 -20.78 5.96 -9.81
N TRP A 695 -22.08 6.20 -9.98
CA TRP A 695 -22.67 7.52 -9.74
C TRP A 695 -22.64 7.88 -8.25
N ARG A 696 -23.07 6.96 -7.38
CA ARG A 696 -23.05 7.12 -5.91
C ARG A 696 -21.64 7.32 -5.36
N HIS A 697 -20.65 6.64 -5.93
CA HIS A 697 -19.23 6.77 -5.55
C HIS A 697 -18.53 7.96 -6.21
N ALA A 698 -19.29 8.91 -6.78
CA ALA A 698 -18.79 10.13 -7.40
C ALA A 698 -17.77 9.91 -8.54
N LYS A 699 -17.85 8.78 -9.26
CA LYS A 699 -16.97 8.50 -10.40
C LYS A 699 -17.44 9.25 -11.65
N ALA A 700 -16.51 9.46 -12.58
CA ALA A 700 -16.80 9.99 -13.91
C ALA A 700 -17.47 8.90 -14.76
N ILE A 701 -18.54 9.27 -15.47
CA ILE A 701 -19.29 8.36 -16.34
C ILE A 701 -19.45 9.01 -17.71
N GLY A 702 -19.13 8.29 -18.77
CA GLY A 702 -19.22 8.75 -20.14
C GLY A 702 -20.08 7.82 -21.01
N ALA A 703 -20.82 8.37 -21.97
CA ALA A 703 -21.57 7.58 -22.94
C ALA A 703 -21.58 8.21 -24.33
N TRP A 704 -21.59 7.40 -25.37
CA TRP A 704 -21.82 7.83 -26.75
C TRP A 704 -22.81 6.89 -27.45
N GLY A 705 -23.34 7.32 -28.58
CA GLY A 705 -24.25 6.50 -29.39
C GLY A 705 -25.43 5.96 -28.58
N THR A 706 -25.68 4.65 -28.67
CA THR A 706 -26.78 4.00 -27.94
C THR A 706 -26.52 3.88 -26.43
N GLY A 707 -25.27 4.02 -25.98
CA GLY A 707 -24.92 4.03 -24.56
C GLY A 707 -25.59 5.15 -23.77
N VAL A 708 -25.99 6.24 -24.42
CA VAL A 708 -26.75 7.34 -23.79
C VAL A 708 -28.07 6.85 -23.18
N THR A 709 -28.72 5.86 -23.81
CA THR A 709 -29.96 5.26 -23.30
C THR A 709 -29.78 4.61 -21.92
N VAL A 710 -28.58 4.10 -21.60
CA VAL A 710 -28.28 3.55 -20.28
C VAL A 710 -28.34 4.64 -19.20
N LEU A 711 -27.82 5.83 -19.49
CA LEU A 711 -27.83 6.97 -18.57
C LEU A 711 -29.26 7.47 -18.30
N ASP A 712 -30.08 7.51 -19.34
CA ASP A 712 -31.50 7.89 -19.25
C ASP A 712 -32.27 6.89 -18.37
N GLN A 713 -32.08 5.59 -18.61
CA GLN A 713 -32.77 4.53 -17.85
C GLN A 713 -32.25 4.40 -16.40
N ALA A 714 -30.98 4.71 -16.15
CA ALA A 714 -30.43 4.81 -14.81
C ALA A 714 -30.86 6.09 -14.07
N GLY A 715 -31.45 7.07 -14.77
CA GLY A 715 -31.91 8.33 -14.18
C GLY A 715 -30.79 9.29 -13.79
N VAL A 716 -29.61 9.18 -14.41
CA VAL A 716 -28.43 9.99 -14.08
C VAL A 716 -28.00 10.94 -15.20
N ALA A 717 -28.70 10.91 -16.35
CA ALA A 717 -28.45 11.80 -17.47
C ALA A 717 -28.52 13.28 -17.06
N GLY A 718 -27.54 14.08 -17.51
CA GLY A 718 -27.46 15.52 -17.21
C GLY A 718 -26.99 15.88 -15.78
N THR A 719 -26.66 14.90 -14.94
CA THR A 719 -26.10 15.17 -13.60
C THR A 719 -24.59 15.49 -13.67
N PRO A 720 -24.03 16.19 -12.67
CA PRO A 720 -22.60 16.53 -12.68
C PRO A 720 -21.68 15.30 -12.81
N GLY A 721 -20.68 15.39 -13.69
CA GLY A 721 -19.72 14.32 -13.95
C GLY A 721 -20.23 13.16 -14.82
N VAL A 722 -21.42 13.30 -15.39
CA VAL A 722 -21.96 12.42 -16.44
C VAL A 722 -21.84 13.14 -17.77
N VAL A 723 -21.12 12.55 -18.72
CA VAL A 723 -20.80 13.18 -20.01
C VAL A 723 -21.35 12.37 -21.16
N THR A 724 -21.92 13.06 -22.15
CA THR A 724 -22.35 12.49 -23.43
C THR A 724 -21.77 13.28 -24.59
N ALA A 725 -21.30 12.60 -25.63
CA ALA A 725 -20.84 13.23 -26.87
C ALA A 725 -21.11 12.32 -28.08
N ASP A 726 -20.88 12.83 -29.29
CA ASP A 726 -21.18 12.12 -30.54
C ASP A 726 -20.15 11.02 -30.84
N SER A 727 -18.95 11.09 -30.24
CA SER A 727 -17.87 10.13 -30.45
C SER A 727 -17.21 9.66 -29.14
N ALA A 728 -16.67 8.44 -29.15
CA ALA A 728 -15.94 7.90 -27.99
C ALA A 728 -14.73 8.75 -27.58
N SER A 729 -14.04 9.37 -28.53
CA SER A 729 -12.86 10.21 -28.27
C SER A 729 -13.21 11.49 -27.51
N GLU A 730 -14.31 12.15 -27.87
CA GLU A 730 -14.80 13.33 -27.16
C GLU A 730 -15.25 12.98 -25.73
N VAL A 731 -15.96 11.86 -25.57
CA VAL A 731 -16.35 11.35 -24.25
C VAL A 731 -15.13 11.09 -23.39
N LEU A 732 -14.14 10.35 -23.90
CA LEU A 732 -12.93 10.02 -23.17
C LEU A 732 -12.16 11.28 -22.74
N THR A 733 -12.03 12.28 -23.61
CA THR A 733 -11.35 13.54 -23.31
C THR A 733 -12.00 14.25 -22.12
N ALA A 734 -13.33 14.33 -22.11
CA ALA A 734 -14.06 14.97 -21.02
C ALA A 734 -14.02 14.14 -19.72
N VAL A 735 -14.12 12.81 -19.82
CA VAL A 735 -13.97 11.91 -18.67
C VAL A 735 -12.57 12.02 -18.06
N GLN A 736 -11.53 12.10 -18.87
CA GLN A 736 -10.15 12.26 -18.42
C GLN A 736 -9.95 13.56 -17.63
N GLN A 737 -10.57 14.67 -18.06
CA GLN A 737 -10.54 15.93 -17.31
C GLN A 737 -11.18 15.78 -15.93
N LEU A 738 -12.30 15.07 -15.83
CA LEU A 738 -12.97 14.79 -14.55
C LEU A 738 -12.14 13.86 -13.64
N MET A 739 -11.42 12.91 -14.23
CA MET A 739 -10.56 11.98 -13.50
C MET A 739 -9.36 12.66 -12.83
N ALA A 740 -8.92 13.83 -13.32
CA ALA A 740 -7.83 14.58 -12.71
C ALA A 740 -8.13 15.00 -11.27
N ASP A 741 -9.41 15.23 -10.95
CA ASP A 741 -9.89 15.52 -9.59
C ASP A 741 -10.20 14.23 -8.79
N HIS A 742 -9.95 13.05 -9.36
CA HIS A 742 -10.24 11.69 -8.88
C HIS A 742 -11.72 11.35 -8.68
N ARG A 743 -12.54 12.30 -8.22
CA ARG A 743 -13.98 12.17 -8.00
C ARG A 743 -14.70 13.49 -8.24
N VAL A 744 -15.96 13.38 -8.65
CA VAL A 744 -16.85 14.50 -8.96
C VAL A 744 -17.59 14.92 -7.68
N TRP A 745 -16.86 15.45 -6.70
CA TRP A 745 -17.42 15.75 -5.36
C TRP A 745 -18.59 16.72 -5.39
N HIS A 746 -18.57 17.71 -6.29
CA HIS A 746 -19.64 18.70 -6.45
C HIS A 746 -20.98 18.10 -6.95
N ARG A 747 -21.03 16.80 -7.29
CA ARG A 747 -22.26 16.05 -7.52
C ARG A 747 -23.14 16.00 -6.26
N PHE A 748 -22.51 15.98 -5.08
CA PHE A 748 -23.18 15.89 -3.79
C PHE A 748 -22.87 17.14 -2.96
N PRO A 749 -23.79 18.10 -2.86
CA PRO A 749 -23.62 19.26 -1.99
C PRO A 749 -23.39 18.83 -0.54
N THR A 750 -22.37 19.39 0.10
CA THR A 750 -21.99 19.07 1.48
C THR A 750 -22.85 19.83 2.48
N SER A 751 -23.22 19.20 3.59
CA SER A 751 -24.06 19.82 4.63
C SER A 751 -23.27 20.50 5.75
N VAL A 752 -21.96 20.28 5.80
CA VAL A 752 -21.04 20.81 6.81
C VAL A 752 -20.10 21.80 6.13
N ALA A 753 -20.01 23.02 6.67
CA ALA A 753 -19.11 24.06 6.17
C ALA A 753 -17.68 23.85 6.65
#